data_AF-A0A1X2DIU0-F1
#
_entry.id   AF-A0A1X2DIU0-F1
#
_cell.length_a   1.000
_cell.length_b   1.000
_cell.length_c   1.000
_cell.angle_alpha   90.00
_cell.angle_beta   90.00
_cell.angle_gamma   90.00
#
_symmetry.space_group_name_H-M   'P 1'
#
loop_
_entity.id
_entity.type
_entity.pdbx_description
1 polymer ?
#
loop_
_entity_poly.entity_id
_entity_poly.type
_entity_poly.pdbx_seq_one_letter_code
_entity_poly.pdbx_strand_id
1 'polypeptide(L)'
;MDIANLVTAARSPRYSPPQLQEVGEMSFLIALPDSLATAATDLIGLGSALSAANTVAAAQTTRLTAAAEDEVSAAVAALFSAHGQGYQALSRQAAAFHAEFQRGLTAGSAAYASAEAINAAAANNPVQQLLNAINVQVQALTGRPLTGNGANGAPGTGGNGTPGGWLWGNGGAGGSGASGADGQRGGTGGAAGLFGNGGAGGAGGESTTGTAGAGGAGGAGGALFGTGGAGGTGGTSGAASTVTAGAGGAGGAGGLFGNGGAGGTGGYARNAAANGGGGGTGGAAGFFGNHGGTGGGGGFGASGGAGGAGGAAGLLGAAGDGGLGGLATGGAGVGGAGGAGGAGGLFTPGGSGGDGGVANGAAGVGGAGGAGGAGGLFSAGGAGGAGAAGAVEGGTGGAGGAGGLFGSGGSGGDGGYSITLGGVGGAGGAAGYFGATGGAGGNGGNTGILSAGGAGGNGGNGGLFGSGGNGGTGGTNLTSLVSSDKAGSGGNGGNGGIVFGSGGAGGAGGVSFAATGGAGGTGGNAGLIGGSGGAGGAGGFGKVGGDGGNGGKAGFVGDSGSGGAGGQGITGLGGQGGNGGNGGNGVLLGTGGNAGNPGTGATDGTIGAAGSGGPLQGVFDAVNGPTQALTGRPLIGNGSNGAAGTGHDGTPGGWLFGNGGAGGSGAPGTVGQAGGAGGAGGLFGNGGAGGAGGESTGLTAGAGGAGGAGGRGGLLFGTGGVGGGGGAAGTTATVAAGAGGAGGAGGLFGDGGSGGIGGVSLNFAKGIGGAGGDAGSAGLFGNHGGTGGHGGYANTGGVGGHGGAAGMFGAAGGGGAGAYGNGTGGAGGTGGAGGLFSLAGIGGDGGQGGVNGGAGGTGGAGGVFSAGGAGGSGGFGLFSKGAAGGAGGAGGLFGSGGAGGAGGRGPTLGGAGGAGGAAGFFGASGGAGGTGGSSGTTAGAGGTGGAGGLFGAGGSGGTGGFSTSQGGAGGSGGHGGTYYGAGGAGGAGGSSGKAGGAGGAGGDAGLLSGDGGDGGAGGFGVDTGGHGGAGGKAGQIGDGGNGGAGGQGSPDGTGKGGNGGAGGNAVLIEDGGNGGNAGTGGLGSGTAGLGGTGGSLLGADGRNGLP
;
A
#
# COMPACT_ATOMS: atom_id res chain seq x y z
N MET A 1 -32.06 12.12 62.71
CA MET A 1 -32.43 11.64 64.05
C MET A 1 -31.32 10.73 64.56
N ASP A 2 -31.32 10.46 65.86
CA ASP A 2 -30.13 10.34 66.71
C ASP A 2 -29.02 9.33 66.34
N ILE A 3 -27.85 9.62 66.89
CA ILE A 3 -26.66 8.80 67.01
C ILE A 3 -26.79 7.90 68.26
N ALA A 4 -25.93 6.88 68.34
CA ALA A 4 -25.34 6.30 69.56
C ALA A 4 -25.66 4.82 69.88
N ASN A 5 -24.54 4.09 70.08
CA ASN A 5 -24.36 2.83 70.81
C ASN A 5 -24.38 1.51 70.04
N LEU A 6 -23.27 1.25 69.34
CA LEU A 6 -22.41 0.05 69.47
C LEU A 6 -21.11 0.40 68.70
N VAL A 7 -19.87 0.14 69.13
CA VAL A 7 -19.34 -0.84 70.09
C VAL A 7 -18.16 -0.23 70.89
N THR A 8 -18.15 -0.38 72.21
CA THR A 8 -16.93 -0.29 73.04
C THR A 8 -16.77 -1.59 73.81
N ALA A 9 -16.14 -2.61 73.19
CA ALA A 9 -15.77 -3.85 73.87
C ALA A 9 -14.74 -4.67 73.05
N ALA A 10 -13.44 -4.45 73.31
CA ALA A 10 -12.39 -5.49 73.31
C ALA A 10 -11.00 -4.84 73.45
N ARG A 11 -10.59 -4.53 74.69
CA ARG A 11 -9.16 -4.32 75.01
C ARG A 11 -8.60 -5.66 75.50
N SER A 12 -7.48 -6.08 74.94
CA SER A 12 -6.92 -7.44 75.07
C SER A 12 -6.52 -7.83 76.51
N PRO A 13 -6.50 -9.14 76.84
CA PRO A 13 -5.62 -9.69 77.86
C PRO A 13 -4.21 -9.95 77.30
N ARG A 14 -3.20 -9.99 78.18
CA ARG A 14 -1.77 -10.13 77.83
C ARG A 14 -1.23 -11.51 78.24
N TYR A 15 -0.37 -12.14 77.44
CA TYR A 15 0.85 -12.79 77.93
C TYR A 15 1.87 -13.06 76.80
N SER A 16 3.16 -13.11 77.12
CA SER A 16 4.27 -13.05 76.16
C SER A 16 4.75 -14.40 75.62
N PRO A 17 5.33 -14.46 74.40
CA PRO A 17 6.06 -15.62 73.89
C PRO A 17 7.57 -15.57 74.23
N PRO A 18 8.27 -16.72 74.29
CA PRO A 18 9.72 -16.78 74.16
C PRO A 18 10.14 -16.81 72.68
N GLN A 19 11.11 -15.94 72.37
CA GLN A 19 12.12 -16.00 71.29
C GLN A 19 11.98 -17.10 70.21
N LEU A 20 11.93 -16.72 68.92
CA LEU A 20 12.82 -17.22 67.85
C LEU A 20 12.60 -16.46 66.50
N GLN A 21 13.68 -15.81 66.05
CA GLN A 21 14.15 -15.54 64.67
C GLN A 21 13.19 -15.18 63.49
N GLU A 22 13.55 -14.06 62.82
CA GLU A 22 13.65 -13.84 61.35
C GLU A 22 12.55 -13.07 60.55
N VAL A 23 13.07 -12.20 59.67
CA VAL A 23 12.45 -11.38 58.58
C VAL A 23 11.48 -10.27 59.00
N GLY A 24 11.70 -9.07 58.43
CA GLY A 24 11.00 -7.83 58.81
C GLY A 24 9.66 -7.58 58.11
N GLU A 25 8.74 -6.90 58.80
CA GLU A 25 7.48 -6.42 58.25
C GLU A 25 7.72 -5.36 57.15
N MET A 26 7.05 -5.53 56.00
CA MET A 26 6.67 -4.39 55.17
C MET A 26 5.28 -3.94 55.60
N SER A 27 5.14 -2.68 56.03
CA SER A 27 3.83 -2.12 56.36
C SER A 27 3.00 -1.97 55.07
N PHE A 28 1.93 -2.75 54.93
CA PHE A 28 0.94 -2.51 53.89
C PHE A 28 0.20 -1.20 54.15
N LEU A 29 0.47 -0.19 53.31
CA LEU A 29 -0.36 0.99 53.15
C LEU A 29 -1.60 0.60 52.34
N ILE A 30 -2.60 0.07 53.05
CA ILE A 30 -3.95 -0.07 52.51
C ILE A 30 -4.48 1.34 52.25
N ALA A 31 -4.82 1.65 50.99
CA ALA A 31 -5.61 2.84 50.73
C ALA A 31 -6.99 2.61 51.37
N LEU A 32 -7.69 3.66 51.81
CA LEU A 32 -9.08 3.51 52.25
C LEU A 32 -10.02 4.01 51.14
N PRO A 33 -10.38 3.19 50.13
CA PRO A 33 -11.48 3.50 49.22
C PRO A 33 -12.75 3.96 49.96
N ASP A 34 -13.05 3.35 51.10
CA ASP A 34 -14.19 3.70 51.95
C ASP A 34 -14.10 5.13 52.52
N SER A 35 -12.90 5.61 52.87
CA SER A 35 -12.72 6.99 53.36
C SER A 35 -12.83 8.01 52.22
N LEU A 36 -12.36 7.66 51.01
CA LEU A 36 -12.52 8.48 49.81
C LEU A 36 -13.97 8.52 49.32
N ALA A 37 -14.70 7.40 49.40
CA ALA A 37 -16.12 7.33 49.10
C ALA A 37 -16.97 8.13 50.11
N THR A 38 -16.61 8.08 51.39
CA THR A 38 -17.22 8.90 52.44
C THR A 38 -16.95 10.39 52.19
N ALA A 39 -15.69 10.78 51.95
CA ALA A 39 -15.32 12.16 51.65
C ALA A 39 -15.99 12.70 50.37
N ALA A 40 -16.15 11.89 49.33
CA ALA A 40 -16.92 12.25 48.13
C ALA A 40 -18.40 12.49 48.44
N THR A 41 -18.97 11.74 49.39
CA THR A 41 -20.36 11.91 49.85
C THR A 41 -20.54 13.20 50.67
N ASP A 42 -19.62 13.50 51.59
CA ASP A 42 -19.62 14.76 52.35
C ASP A 42 -19.47 15.98 51.43
N LEU A 43 -18.63 15.86 50.39
CA LEU A 43 -18.40 16.90 49.39
C LEU A 43 -19.66 17.21 48.54
N ILE A 44 -20.51 16.21 48.27
CA ILE A 44 -21.85 16.41 47.66
C ILE A 44 -22.75 17.23 48.59
N GLY A 45 -22.75 16.91 49.89
CA GLY A 45 -23.51 17.64 50.91
C GLY A 45 -23.09 19.11 51.00
N LEU A 46 -21.78 19.37 51.04
CA LEU A 46 -21.22 20.73 51.06
C LEU A 46 -21.57 21.53 49.79
N GLY A 47 -21.42 20.93 48.60
CA GLY A 47 -21.78 21.60 47.34
C GLY A 47 -23.26 21.99 47.28
N SER A 48 -24.13 21.12 47.77
CA SER A 48 -25.58 21.36 47.86
C SER A 48 -25.91 22.52 48.82
N ALA A 49 -25.29 22.53 50.00
CA ALA A 49 -25.46 23.60 51.00
C ALA A 49 -24.95 24.96 50.50
N LEU A 50 -23.79 24.99 49.83
CA LEU A 50 -23.20 26.21 49.29
C LEU A 50 -24.04 26.80 48.15
N SER A 51 -24.60 25.94 47.29
CA SER A 51 -25.53 26.35 46.22
C SER A 51 -26.81 26.98 46.76
N ALA A 52 -27.40 26.38 47.80
CA ALA A 52 -28.58 26.93 48.47
C ALA A 52 -28.29 28.30 49.12
N ALA A 53 -27.16 28.44 49.84
CA ALA A 53 -26.75 29.70 50.46
C ALA A 53 -26.53 30.82 49.41
N ASN A 54 -25.82 30.52 48.32
CA ASN A 54 -25.56 31.49 47.25
C ASN A 54 -26.84 31.95 46.53
N THR A 55 -27.85 31.08 46.43
CA THR A 55 -29.16 31.40 45.84
C THR A 55 -29.95 32.35 46.74
N VAL A 56 -29.94 32.15 48.07
CA VAL A 56 -30.58 33.07 49.03
C VAL A 56 -29.89 34.44 49.02
N ALA A 57 -28.56 34.48 48.99
CA ALA A 57 -27.79 35.73 48.94
C ALA A 57 -28.04 36.55 47.66
N ALA A 58 -28.25 35.88 46.51
CA ALA A 58 -28.44 36.52 45.21
C ALA A 58 -29.58 37.56 45.21
N ALA A 59 -30.68 37.27 45.91
CA ALA A 59 -31.87 38.12 45.91
C ALA A 59 -31.62 39.48 46.59
N GLN A 60 -30.75 39.55 47.59
CA GLN A 60 -30.49 40.77 48.36
C GLN A 60 -29.31 41.59 47.81
N THR A 61 -28.38 40.98 47.06
CA THR A 61 -27.17 41.66 46.57
C THR A 61 -27.25 42.13 45.12
N THR A 62 -28.18 41.61 44.31
CA THR A 62 -28.26 41.92 42.86
C THR A 62 -29.39 42.89 42.47
N ARG A 63 -30.23 43.30 43.43
CA ARG A 63 -31.43 44.13 43.22
C ARG A 63 -31.48 45.31 44.20
N LEU A 64 -30.33 45.91 44.49
CA LEU A 64 -30.23 47.09 45.36
C LEU A 64 -30.83 48.29 44.62
N THR A 65 -31.90 48.86 45.19
CA THR A 65 -32.50 50.13 44.75
C THR A 65 -31.73 51.32 45.33
N ALA A 66 -31.69 52.43 44.59
CA ALA A 66 -31.09 53.67 45.08
C ALA A 66 -31.76 54.14 46.39
N ALA A 67 -30.96 54.60 47.35
CA ALA A 67 -31.46 55.05 48.66
C ALA A 67 -32.10 56.44 48.62
N ALA A 68 -31.82 57.22 47.58
CA ALA A 68 -32.42 58.52 47.26
C ALA A 68 -32.42 58.74 45.73
N GLU A 69 -33.23 59.69 45.25
CA GLU A 69 -33.37 60.04 43.82
C GLU A 69 -32.23 60.95 43.32
N ASP A 70 -30.99 60.63 43.72
CA ASP A 70 -29.79 61.32 43.25
C ASP A 70 -28.87 60.38 42.46
N GLU A 71 -28.09 60.97 41.55
CA GLU A 71 -27.22 60.23 40.62
C GLU A 71 -26.12 59.45 41.34
N VAL A 72 -25.68 59.88 42.53
CA VAL A 72 -24.66 59.20 43.33
C VAL A 72 -25.26 57.97 44.00
N SER A 73 -26.44 58.08 44.61
CA SER A 73 -27.19 56.95 45.17
C SER A 73 -27.54 55.91 44.10
N ALA A 74 -27.92 56.36 42.90
CA ALA A 74 -28.17 55.49 41.75
C ALA A 74 -26.90 54.78 41.26
N ALA A 75 -25.77 55.51 41.11
CA ALA A 75 -24.49 54.95 40.71
C ALA A 75 -23.93 53.94 41.74
N VAL A 76 -24.09 54.22 43.04
CA VAL A 76 -23.67 53.33 44.13
C VAL A 76 -24.51 52.06 44.16
N ALA A 77 -25.84 52.16 44.02
CA ALA A 77 -26.72 51.00 43.95
C ALA A 77 -26.46 50.14 42.70
N ALA A 78 -26.14 50.78 41.56
CA ALA A 78 -25.73 50.11 40.34
C ALA A 78 -24.37 49.40 40.50
N LEU A 79 -23.39 50.03 41.15
CA LEU A 79 -22.07 49.44 41.44
C LEU A 79 -22.19 48.19 42.32
N PHE A 80 -22.95 48.26 43.42
CA PHE A 80 -23.16 47.10 44.29
C PHE A 80 -23.97 46.01 43.61
N SER A 81 -25.00 46.35 42.82
CA SER A 81 -25.77 45.35 42.05
C SER A 81 -24.92 44.67 40.96
N ALA A 82 -24.04 45.41 40.29
CA ALA A 82 -23.08 44.87 39.33
C ALA A 82 -22.04 43.97 40.01
N HIS A 83 -21.56 44.34 41.20
CA HIS A 83 -20.68 43.49 42.00
C HIS A 83 -21.37 42.20 42.45
N GLY A 84 -22.64 42.27 42.87
CA GLY A 84 -23.47 41.10 43.16
C GLY A 84 -23.66 40.18 41.95
N GLN A 85 -23.91 40.74 40.77
CA GLN A 85 -24.01 39.99 39.50
C GLN A 85 -22.67 39.27 39.17
N GLY A 86 -21.54 39.95 39.36
CA GLY A 86 -20.20 39.38 39.18
C GLY A 86 -19.93 38.21 40.14
N TYR A 87 -20.29 38.36 41.42
CA TYR A 87 -20.19 37.29 42.42
C TYR A 87 -21.04 36.06 42.04
N GLN A 88 -22.24 36.26 41.49
CA GLN A 88 -23.12 35.19 41.03
C GLN A 88 -22.64 34.51 39.73
N ALA A 89 -21.85 35.19 38.90
CA ALA A 89 -21.16 34.55 37.77
C ALA A 89 -20.01 33.66 38.26
N LEU A 90 -19.15 34.17 39.15
CA LEU A 90 -18.04 33.44 39.75
C LEU A 90 -18.53 32.20 40.53
N SER A 91 -19.62 32.34 41.28
CA SER A 91 -20.21 31.24 42.06
C SER A 91 -20.71 30.08 41.20
N ARG A 92 -21.19 30.35 39.97
CA ARG A 92 -21.57 29.30 39.00
C ARG A 92 -20.35 28.58 38.43
N GLN A 93 -19.26 29.30 38.17
CA GLN A 93 -18.00 28.69 37.71
C GLN A 93 -17.37 27.81 38.80
N ALA A 94 -17.40 28.24 40.05
CA ALA A 94 -16.98 27.44 41.20
C ALA A 94 -17.84 26.18 41.38
N ALA A 95 -19.16 26.26 41.19
CA ALA A 95 -20.05 25.09 41.25
C ALA A 95 -19.79 24.06 40.14
N ALA A 96 -19.47 24.51 38.92
CA ALA A 96 -19.09 23.62 37.82
C ALA A 96 -17.77 22.87 38.12
N PHE A 97 -16.76 23.59 38.60
CA PHE A 97 -15.50 23.00 39.05
C PHE A 97 -15.71 21.98 40.18
N HIS A 98 -16.53 22.30 41.18
CA HIS A 98 -16.87 21.39 42.28
C HIS A 98 -17.50 20.08 41.77
N ALA A 99 -18.40 20.16 40.79
CA ALA A 99 -19.04 18.99 40.17
C ALA A 99 -18.09 18.15 39.28
N GLU A 100 -17.06 18.76 38.69
CA GLU A 100 -15.99 18.06 37.97
C GLU A 100 -15.02 17.37 38.92
N PHE A 101 -14.59 18.08 39.97
CA PHE A 101 -13.73 17.55 41.02
C PHE A 101 -14.38 16.35 41.73
N GLN A 102 -15.68 16.44 42.05
CA GLN A 102 -16.45 15.34 42.60
C GLN A 102 -16.48 14.10 41.66
N ARG A 103 -16.74 14.29 40.36
CA ARG A 103 -16.72 13.19 39.37
C ARG A 103 -15.34 12.55 39.26
N GLY A 104 -14.28 13.36 39.24
CA GLY A 104 -12.90 12.88 39.23
C GLY A 104 -12.55 12.07 40.48
N LEU A 105 -12.96 12.53 41.66
CA LEU A 105 -12.72 11.84 42.93
C LEU A 105 -13.44 10.49 43.00
N THR A 106 -14.71 10.41 42.56
CA THR A 106 -15.47 9.15 42.50
C THR A 106 -14.89 8.16 41.49
N ALA A 107 -14.45 8.62 40.31
CA ALA A 107 -13.80 7.76 39.33
C ALA A 107 -12.42 7.27 39.83
N GLY A 108 -11.67 8.14 40.51
CA GLY A 108 -10.39 7.80 41.13
C GLY A 108 -10.51 6.73 42.20
N SER A 109 -11.50 6.84 43.11
CA SER A 109 -11.67 5.83 44.18
C SER A 109 -12.00 4.43 43.62
N ALA A 110 -12.77 4.34 42.54
CA ALA A 110 -13.04 3.07 41.87
C ALA A 110 -11.78 2.48 41.21
N ALA A 111 -10.93 3.31 40.59
CA ALA A 111 -9.67 2.88 40.00
C ALA A 111 -8.67 2.38 41.05
N TYR A 112 -8.57 3.05 42.20
CA TYR A 112 -7.75 2.58 43.33
C TYR A 112 -8.29 1.28 43.93
N ALA A 113 -9.61 1.14 44.13
CA ALA A 113 -10.22 -0.08 44.65
C ALA A 113 -10.00 -1.29 43.72
N SER A 114 -10.08 -1.11 42.39
CA SER A 114 -9.78 -2.17 41.44
C SER A 114 -8.30 -2.52 41.39
N ALA A 115 -7.41 -1.53 41.46
CA ALA A 115 -5.96 -1.77 41.53
C ALA A 115 -5.57 -2.51 42.82
N GLU A 116 -6.20 -2.19 43.95
CA GLU A 116 -5.94 -2.84 45.23
C GLU A 116 -6.47 -4.28 45.27
N ALA A 117 -7.62 -4.56 44.64
CA ALA A 117 -8.12 -5.93 44.44
C ALA A 117 -7.20 -6.77 43.54
N ILE A 118 -6.65 -6.18 42.47
CA ILE A 118 -5.67 -6.84 41.57
C ILE A 118 -4.34 -7.09 42.30
N ASN A 119 -3.81 -6.08 43.00
CA ASN A 119 -2.60 -6.20 43.82
C ASN A 119 -2.75 -7.27 44.92
N ALA A 120 -3.92 -7.35 45.57
CA ALA A 120 -4.20 -8.38 46.56
C ALA A 120 -4.29 -9.79 45.95
N ALA A 121 -4.78 -9.93 44.71
CA ALA A 121 -4.78 -11.20 44.00
C ALA A 121 -3.35 -11.63 43.59
N ALA A 122 -2.57 -10.70 43.01
CA ALA A 122 -1.19 -10.94 42.60
C ALA A 122 -0.27 -11.27 43.79
N ALA A 123 -0.41 -10.55 44.91
CA ALA A 123 0.38 -10.77 46.13
C ALA A 123 0.12 -12.13 46.78
N ASN A 124 -1.07 -12.72 46.60
CA ASN A 124 -1.44 -14.03 47.15
C ASN A 124 -1.22 -15.20 46.18
N ASN A 125 -0.57 -15.00 45.03
CA ASN A 125 -0.22 -16.08 44.11
C ASN A 125 1.17 -16.69 44.48
N PRO A 126 1.22 -17.89 45.08
CA PRO A 126 2.49 -18.49 45.52
C PRO A 126 3.41 -18.88 44.34
N VAL A 127 2.87 -19.07 43.15
CA VAL A 127 3.65 -19.38 41.95
C VAL A 127 4.37 -18.12 41.45
N GLN A 128 3.68 -16.97 41.45
CA GLN A 128 4.30 -15.68 41.11
C GLN A 128 5.37 -15.27 42.12
N GLN A 129 5.17 -15.53 43.43
CA GLN A 129 6.19 -15.28 44.45
C GLN A 129 7.47 -16.10 44.21
N LEU A 130 7.33 -17.38 43.85
CA LEU A 130 8.47 -18.24 43.50
C LEU A 130 9.17 -17.80 42.21
N LEU A 131 8.44 -17.18 41.27
CA LEU A 131 8.96 -16.60 40.02
C LEU A 131 9.55 -15.18 40.18
N ASN A 132 9.28 -14.49 41.30
CA ASN A 132 9.99 -13.26 41.67
C ASN A 132 11.31 -13.57 42.40
N ALA A 133 11.32 -14.61 43.26
CA ALA A 133 12.50 -15.46 43.39
C ALA A 133 12.78 -16.16 42.04
N ILE A 134 13.92 -16.85 41.87
CA ILE A 134 14.44 -17.24 40.55
C ILE A 134 14.79 -16.03 39.68
N ASN A 135 13.87 -15.11 39.35
CA ASN A 135 14.16 -13.89 38.60
C ASN A 135 15.23 -13.01 39.27
N VAL A 136 15.13 -12.75 40.57
CA VAL A 136 16.17 -12.02 41.33
C VAL A 136 17.53 -12.72 41.22
N GLN A 137 17.58 -14.04 41.33
CA GLN A 137 18.80 -14.84 41.24
C GLN A 137 19.38 -14.86 39.82
N VAL A 138 18.54 -15.03 38.79
CA VAL A 138 18.95 -15.05 37.37
C VAL A 138 19.39 -13.65 36.92
N GLN A 139 18.73 -12.59 37.38
CA GLN A 139 19.15 -11.21 37.15
C GLN A 139 20.48 -10.89 37.85
N ALA A 140 20.69 -11.38 39.09
CA ALA A 140 21.97 -11.22 39.78
C ALA A 140 23.12 -12.01 39.11
N LEU A 141 22.84 -13.16 38.49
CA LEU A 141 23.84 -14.01 37.83
C LEU A 141 24.14 -13.62 36.38
N THR A 142 23.15 -13.09 35.64
CA THR A 142 23.24 -12.88 34.18
C THR A 142 22.99 -11.42 33.75
N GLY A 143 22.64 -10.53 34.69
CA GLY A 143 22.26 -9.13 34.41
C GLY A 143 20.85 -8.94 33.85
N ARG A 144 20.09 -10.02 33.62
CA ARG A 144 18.79 -10.03 32.95
C ARG A 144 17.88 -11.07 33.62
N PRO A 145 16.58 -10.81 33.85
CA PRO A 145 15.70 -11.76 34.52
C PRO A 145 15.38 -12.97 33.62
N LEU A 146 14.81 -14.04 34.19
CA LEU A 146 14.34 -15.20 33.44
C LEU A 146 13.04 -14.90 32.68
N THR A 147 12.09 -14.25 33.34
CA THR A 147 10.83 -13.73 32.77
C THR A 147 10.68 -12.25 33.11
N GLY A 148 9.81 -11.53 32.40
CA GLY A 148 9.56 -10.12 32.65
C GLY A 148 9.84 -9.24 31.42
N ASN A 149 8.88 -8.39 31.07
CA ASN A 149 9.08 -7.38 30.03
C ASN A 149 10.29 -6.47 30.30
N GLY A 150 10.95 -6.00 29.24
CA GLY A 150 12.03 -5.02 29.29
C GLY A 150 11.52 -3.64 29.71
N ALA A 151 12.39 -2.80 30.27
CA ALA A 151 12.04 -1.42 30.63
C ALA A 151 12.20 -0.49 29.43
N ASN A 152 11.25 0.43 29.25
CA ASN A 152 11.34 1.44 28.21
C ASN A 152 12.51 2.40 28.48
N GLY A 153 13.21 2.82 27.43
CA GLY A 153 14.20 3.90 27.50
C GLY A 153 13.53 5.24 27.81
N ALA A 154 14.25 6.14 28.49
CA ALA A 154 13.69 7.42 28.92
C ALA A 154 13.41 8.38 27.74
N PRO A 155 12.20 8.99 27.65
CA PRO A 155 11.89 10.01 26.65
C PRO A 155 12.89 11.18 26.67
N GLY A 156 13.19 11.71 25.49
CA GLY A 156 14.13 12.84 25.32
C GLY A 156 15.59 12.52 25.65
N THR A 157 16.00 11.25 25.73
CA THR A 157 17.41 10.86 26.02
C THR A 157 18.08 10.06 24.90
N GLY A 158 17.31 9.57 23.92
CA GLY A 158 17.80 8.57 22.96
C GLY A 158 18.19 7.23 23.59
N GLY A 159 17.83 6.98 24.85
CA GLY A 159 18.17 5.75 25.57
C GLY A 159 17.46 4.54 24.99
N ASN A 160 18.19 3.45 24.78
CA ASN A 160 17.62 2.19 24.28
C ASN A 160 16.66 1.58 25.31
N GLY A 161 15.64 0.86 24.84
CA GLY A 161 14.85 -0.02 25.69
C GLY A 161 15.69 -1.22 26.14
N THR A 162 15.49 -1.71 27.37
CA THR A 162 16.20 -2.90 27.83
C THR A 162 15.63 -4.16 27.18
N PRO A 163 16.42 -5.23 27.04
CA PRO A 163 15.88 -6.53 26.67
C PRO A 163 14.81 -7.02 27.67
N GLY A 164 13.92 -7.89 27.21
CA GLY A 164 12.97 -8.64 28.06
C GLY A 164 13.66 -9.72 28.90
N GLY A 165 12.91 -10.68 29.46
CA GLY A 165 13.49 -11.84 30.14
C GLY A 165 14.29 -12.74 29.19
N TRP A 166 15.01 -13.72 29.72
CA TRP A 166 15.71 -14.73 28.89
C TRP A 166 14.74 -15.71 28.23
N LEU A 167 13.67 -16.09 28.93
CA LEU A 167 12.69 -17.06 28.48
C LEU A 167 11.45 -16.33 27.91
N TRP A 168 10.73 -15.59 28.76
CA TRP A 168 9.50 -14.86 28.42
C TRP A 168 9.67 -13.35 28.66
N GLY A 169 8.85 -12.53 28.01
CA GLY A 169 8.85 -11.08 28.14
C GLY A 169 9.33 -10.35 26.88
N ASN A 170 8.49 -9.41 26.46
CA ASN A 170 8.73 -8.45 25.39
C ASN A 170 9.95 -7.55 25.69
N GLY A 171 10.57 -7.01 24.65
CA GLY A 171 11.57 -5.94 24.79
C GLY A 171 10.94 -4.59 25.16
N GLY A 172 11.68 -3.76 25.89
CA GLY A 172 11.24 -2.40 26.22
C GLY A 172 11.29 -1.46 25.00
N ALA A 173 10.40 -0.46 24.96
CA ALA A 173 10.41 0.54 23.89
C ALA A 173 11.63 1.48 23.99
N GLY A 174 12.16 1.95 22.86
CA GLY A 174 13.22 2.94 22.82
C GLY A 174 12.74 4.34 23.26
N GLY A 175 13.57 5.04 24.02
CA GLY A 175 13.33 6.45 24.38
C GLY A 175 13.50 7.37 23.17
N SER A 176 12.67 8.41 23.06
CA SER A 176 12.83 9.42 22.01
C SER A 176 14.15 10.19 22.18
N GLY A 177 14.75 10.64 21.09
CA GLY A 177 15.93 11.51 21.11
C GLY A 177 15.58 12.91 21.63
N ALA A 178 16.51 13.55 22.34
CA ALA A 178 16.38 14.97 22.69
C ALA A 178 16.34 15.85 21.43
N SER A 179 15.44 16.83 21.42
CA SER A 179 15.53 17.95 20.48
C SER A 179 16.65 18.91 20.89
N GLY A 180 17.38 19.48 19.94
CA GLY A 180 18.58 20.28 20.22
C GLY A 180 19.14 21.01 19.01
N ALA A 181 20.36 21.56 19.14
CA ALA A 181 21.06 22.18 18.02
C ALA A 181 21.34 21.16 16.90
N ASP A 182 21.84 19.99 17.28
CA ASP A 182 21.63 18.72 16.56
C ASP A 182 20.51 17.95 17.28
N GLY A 183 19.71 17.20 16.53
CA GLY A 183 18.71 16.29 17.08
C GLY A 183 19.36 14.96 17.46
N GLN A 184 19.13 14.48 18.68
CA GLN A 184 19.68 13.18 19.09
C GLN A 184 18.93 12.03 18.41
N ARG A 185 19.62 10.92 18.14
CA ARG A 185 18.98 9.70 17.64
C ARG A 185 17.98 9.17 18.67
N GLY A 186 16.86 8.61 18.23
CA GLY A 186 16.00 7.78 19.07
C GLY A 186 16.68 6.49 19.49
N GLY A 187 16.41 6.02 20.70
CA GLY A 187 16.95 4.76 21.22
C GLY A 187 16.39 3.56 20.49
N THR A 188 17.19 2.50 20.33
CA THR A 188 16.67 1.24 19.78
C THR A 188 15.71 0.59 20.76
N GLY A 189 14.70 -0.11 20.24
CA GLY A 189 13.89 -1.03 21.05
C GLY A 189 14.74 -2.18 21.60
N GLY A 190 14.37 -2.68 22.77
CA GLY A 190 14.99 -3.86 23.37
C GLY A 190 14.62 -5.13 22.62
N ALA A 191 15.52 -6.11 22.56
CA ALA A 191 15.20 -7.44 22.04
C ALA A 191 14.44 -8.27 23.10
N ALA A 192 13.53 -9.14 22.66
CA ALA A 192 12.83 -10.06 23.56
C ALA A 192 13.70 -11.27 23.97
N GLY A 193 13.09 -12.24 24.66
CA GLY A 193 13.71 -13.46 25.16
C GLY A 193 13.77 -14.60 24.14
N LEU A 194 13.37 -15.80 24.57
CA LEU A 194 13.06 -16.92 23.67
C LEU A 194 11.65 -16.75 23.07
N PHE A 195 10.75 -16.15 23.85
CA PHE A 195 9.39 -15.74 23.51
C PHE A 195 9.22 -14.22 23.75
N GLY A 196 8.14 -13.63 23.23
CA GLY A 196 7.80 -12.20 23.37
C GLY A 196 8.23 -11.32 22.18
N ASN A 197 7.55 -10.19 22.00
CA ASN A 197 7.79 -9.22 20.94
C ASN A 197 8.99 -8.29 21.21
N GLY A 198 9.74 -7.93 20.17
CA GLY A 198 10.78 -6.92 20.26
C GLY A 198 10.19 -5.52 20.45
N GLY A 199 10.79 -4.71 21.31
CA GLY A 199 10.24 -3.38 21.63
C GLY A 199 10.29 -2.41 20.44
N ALA A 200 9.34 -1.47 20.38
CA ALA A 200 9.35 -0.41 19.36
C ALA A 200 10.57 0.52 19.49
N GLY A 201 11.08 1.04 18.38
CA GLY A 201 12.15 2.03 18.35
C GLY A 201 11.69 3.44 18.72
N GLY A 202 12.55 4.20 19.40
CA GLY A 202 12.27 5.58 19.81
C GLY A 202 12.29 6.56 18.64
N ALA A 203 11.46 7.60 18.68
CA ALA A 203 11.48 8.68 17.69
C ALA A 203 12.80 9.48 17.74
N GLY A 204 13.29 9.93 16.60
CA GLY A 204 14.43 10.85 16.52
C GLY A 204 14.08 12.25 17.03
N GLY A 205 15.05 12.92 17.67
CA GLY A 205 14.91 14.28 18.16
C GLY A 205 14.98 15.33 17.05
N GLU A 206 14.30 16.46 17.25
CA GLU A 206 14.35 17.59 16.30
C GLU A 206 15.71 18.30 16.37
N SER A 207 16.26 18.63 15.20
CA SER A 207 17.36 19.59 15.08
C SER A 207 16.81 20.99 14.86
N THR A 208 17.31 21.99 15.58
CA THR A 208 16.99 23.41 15.30
C THR A 208 17.92 24.03 14.25
N THR A 209 19.18 23.56 14.14
CA THR A 209 20.22 24.19 13.30
C THR A 209 21.15 23.22 12.55
N GLY A 210 21.40 22.03 13.09
CA GLY A 210 22.34 21.02 12.59
C GLY A 210 21.64 19.78 12.02
N THR A 211 22.20 18.60 12.29
CA THR A 211 21.69 17.32 11.80
C THR A 211 20.51 16.83 12.63
N ALA A 212 19.39 16.47 12.00
CA ALA A 212 18.24 15.90 12.68
C ALA A 212 18.46 14.45 13.12
N GLY A 213 17.88 14.06 14.25
CA GLY A 213 18.07 12.74 14.83
C GLY A 213 17.39 11.65 14.02
N ALA A 214 18.10 10.58 13.68
CA ALA A 214 17.44 9.40 13.08
C ALA A 214 16.55 8.68 14.12
N GLY A 215 15.50 8.00 13.65
CA GLY A 215 14.73 7.08 14.47
C GLY A 215 15.56 5.91 14.98
N GLY A 216 15.20 5.40 16.14
CA GLY A 216 15.77 4.17 16.69
C GLY A 216 15.23 2.94 15.95
N ALA A 217 16.06 1.93 15.76
CA ALA A 217 15.59 0.65 15.21
C ALA A 217 14.65 -0.07 16.19
N GLY A 218 13.68 -0.82 15.68
CA GLY A 218 12.90 -1.76 16.48
C GLY A 218 13.75 -2.91 17.00
N GLY A 219 13.41 -3.43 18.17
CA GLY A 219 14.06 -4.59 18.78
C GLY A 219 13.69 -5.89 18.06
N ALA A 220 14.56 -6.89 18.14
CA ALA A 220 14.27 -8.22 17.60
C ALA A 220 13.21 -8.95 18.47
N GLY A 221 12.32 -9.69 17.81
CA GLY A 221 11.40 -10.63 18.46
C GLY A 221 12.13 -11.79 19.14
N GLY A 222 11.42 -12.52 19.99
CA GLY A 222 11.99 -13.61 20.79
C GLY A 222 12.53 -14.71 19.90
N ALA A 223 13.67 -15.32 20.27
CA ALA A 223 14.44 -16.16 19.36
C ALA A 223 13.65 -17.33 18.73
N LEU A 224 12.59 -17.81 19.40
CA LEU A 224 11.67 -18.82 18.89
C LEU A 224 10.36 -18.19 18.39
N PHE A 225 9.63 -17.49 19.26
CA PHE A 225 8.36 -16.82 18.94
C PHE A 225 8.41 -15.34 19.34
N GLY A 226 7.58 -14.54 18.67
CA GLY A 226 7.45 -13.11 18.89
C GLY A 226 7.86 -12.28 17.67
N THR A 227 7.13 -11.19 17.45
CA THR A 227 7.33 -10.29 16.31
C THR A 227 8.45 -9.29 16.57
N GLY A 228 9.10 -8.80 15.53
CA GLY A 228 10.05 -7.70 15.63
C GLY A 228 9.33 -6.37 15.85
N GLY A 229 9.91 -5.50 16.68
CA GLY A 229 9.33 -4.20 17.01
C GLY A 229 9.32 -3.24 15.82
N ALA A 230 8.36 -2.31 15.81
CA ALA A 230 8.32 -1.25 14.80
C ALA A 230 9.52 -0.29 14.93
N GLY A 231 10.02 0.23 13.81
CA GLY A 231 11.05 1.26 13.78
C GLY A 231 10.53 2.64 14.19
N GLY A 232 11.36 3.42 14.90
CA GLY A 232 11.01 4.77 15.33
C GLY A 232 11.00 5.78 14.19
N THR A 233 10.16 6.81 14.30
CA THR A 233 10.07 7.89 13.30
C THR A 233 11.34 8.74 13.29
N GLY A 234 11.71 9.26 12.11
CA GLY A 234 12.84 10.17 11.95
C GLY A 234 12.55 11.56 12.50
N GLY A 235 13.54 12.17 13.15
CA GLY A 235 13.46 13.51 13.71
C GLY A 235 13.39 14.59 12.64
N THR A 236 12.73 15.69 12.96
CA THR A 236 12.55 16.83 12.07
C THR A 236 13.83 17.67 11.96
N SER A 237 14.07 18.30 10.80
CA SER A 237 15.02 19.41 10.70
C SER A 237 14.27 20.73 10.74
N GLY A 238 14.66 21.61 11.65
CA GLY A 238 14.02 22.87 11.96
C GLY A 238 14.19 23.90 10.86
N ALA A 239 13.42 24.99 10.93
CA ALA A 239 13.35 25.98 9.84
C ALA A 239 14.69 26.67 9.54
N ALA A 240 15.64 26.68 10.48
CA ALA A 240 16.98 27.23 10.28
C ALA A 240 18.04 26.21 9.81
N SER A 241 17.75 24.90 9.84
CA SER A 241 18.67 23.88 9.34
C SER A 241 18.49 23.66 7.83
N THR A 242 19.60 23.65 7.08
CA THR A 242 19.65 23.26 5.67
C THR A 242 20.02 21.78 5.47
N VAL A 243 20.20 21.04 6.57
CA VAL A 243 20.60 19.63 6.56
C VAL A 243 19.37 18.72 6.42
N THR A 244 19.54 17.60 5.72
CA THR A 244 18.52 16.55 5.59
C THR A 244 17.91 16.16 6.94
N ALA A 245 16.59 16.01 6.99
CA ALA A 245 15.90 15.53 8.18
C ALA A 245 16.28 14.07 8.52
N GLY A 246 15.98 13.64 9.74
CA GLY A 246 16.41 12.35 10.28
C GLY A 246 15.78 11.19 9.52
N ALA A 247 16.54 10.14 9.21
CA ALA A 247 15.97 8.93 8.63
C ALA A 247 15.10 8.18 9.66
N GLY A 248 14.09 7.45 9.20
CA GLY A 248 13.34 6.50 10.02
C GLY A 248 14.20 5.32 10.47
N GLY A 249 13.91 4.77 11.64
CA GLY A 249 14.55 3.57 12.15
C GLY A 249 14.08 2.31 11.42
N ALA A 250 14.95 1.33 11.23
CA ALA A 250 14.56 0.04 10.69
C ALA A 250 13.61 -0.71 11.64
N GLY A 251 12.69 -1.52 11.12
CA GLY A 251 11.93 -2.47 11.90
C GLY A 251 12.82 -3.62 12.40
N GLY A 252 12.49 -4.17 13.56
CA GLY A 252 13.19 -5.30 14.15
C GLY A 252 12.92 -6.61 13.40
N ALA A 253 13.88 -7.53 13.41
CA ALA A 253 13.67 -8.86 12.85
C ALA A 253 12.75 -9.71 13.74
N GLY A 254 11.95 -10.58 13.14
CA GLY A 254 11.14 -11.56 13.87
C GLY A 254 11.94 -12.74 14.42
N GLY A 255 11.38 -13.40 15.43
CA GLY A 255 11.84 -14.71 15.93
C GLY A 255 11.76 -15.82 14.89
N LEU A 256 12.19 -17.05 15.22
CA LEU A 256 12.13 -18.19 14.30
C LEU A 256 10.75 -18.36 13.61
N PHE A 257 9.66 -18.18 14.36
CA PHE A 257 8.26 -18.16 13.88
C PHE A 257 7.66 -16.75 13.80
N GLY A 258 8.46 -15.71 14.07
CA GLY A 258 8.03 -14.33 14.19
C GLY A 258 8.04 -13.53 12.89
N ASN A 259 7.11 -12.60 12.77
CA ASN A 259 7.09 -11.60 11.70
C ASN A 259 8.10 -10.48 11.99
N GLY A 260 8.64 -9.86 10.95
CA GLY A 260 9.44 -8.64 11.07
C GLY A 260 8.59 -7.39 11.34
N GLY A 261 9.14 -6.44 12.08
CA GLY A 261 8.48 -5.17 12.39
C GLY A 261 8.48 -4.19 11.22
N ALA A 262 7.49 -3.30 11.17
CA ALA A 262 7.44 -2.24 10.16
C ALA A 262 8.58 -1.21 10.34
N GLY A 263 9.08 -0.65 9.25
CA GLY A 263 10.05 0.45 9.25
C GLY A 263 9.43 1.77 9.67
N GLY A 264 10.20 2.60 10.38
CA GLY A 264 9.79 3.94 10.80
C GLY A 264 9.77 4.94 9.63
N THR A 265 8.89 5.93 9.69
CA THR A 265 8.82 6.98 8.66
C THR A 265 9.99 7.96 8.75
N GLY A 266 10.39 8.54 7.62
CA GLY A 266 11.42 9.57 7.54
C GLY A 266 10.97 10.93 8.07
N GLY A 267 11.92 11.71 8.59
CA GLY A 267 11.69 13.01 9.22
C GLY A 267 11.32 14.12 8.23
N TYR A 268 10.61 15.13 8.74
CA TYR A 268 10.19 16.32 7.99
C TYR A 268 11.21 17.47 8.15
N ALA A 269 11.63 18.05 7.03
CA ALA A 269 12.44 19.25 6.97
C ALA A 269 11.57 20.51 6.81
N ARG A 270 11.59 21.39 7.83
CA ARG A 270 10.86 22.66 7.83
C ARG A 270 11.46 23.72 6.89
N ASN A 271 12.73 23.57 6.50
CA ASN A 271 13.41 24.50 5.59
C ASN A 271 13.28 24.05 4.11
N ALA A 272 12.90 24.97 3.22
CA ALA A 272 12.72 24.71 1.79
C ALA A 272 14.01 24.39 0.99
N ALA A 273 15.18 24.43 1.63
CA ALA A 273 16.47 24.00 1.10
C ALA A 273 17.01 22.69 1.72
N ALA A 274 16.37 22.17 2.79
CA ALA A 274 16.74 20.91 3.44
C ALA A 274 15.92 19.73 2.92
N ASN A 275 16.54 18.58 2.65
CA ASN A 275 15.85 17.40 2.14
C ASN A 275 15.10 16.62 3.24
N GLY A 276 14.07 15.88 2.86
CA GLY A 276 13.39 14.94 3.75
C GLY A 276 14.26 13.73 4.13
N GLY A 277 14.07 13.19 5.33
CA GLY A 277 14.80 12.00 5.77
C GLY A 277 14.31 10.73 5.07
N GLY A 278 15.19 9.75 4.82
CA GLY A 278 14.78 8.46 4.25
C GLY A 278 13.87 7.67 5.21
N GLY A 279 12.99 6.83 4.69
CA GLY A 279 12.24 5.86 5.47
C GLY A 279 13.12 4.70 5.94
N GLY A 280 12.80 4.13 7.10
CA GLY A 280 13.49 2.94 7.64
C GLY A 280 13.05 1.67 6.92
N THR A 281 13.96 0.71 6.75
CA THR A 281 13.62 -0.60 6.16
C THR A 281 12.70 -1.40 7.09
N GLY A 282 11.81 -2.21 6.52
CA GLY A 282 11.09 -3.23 7.29
C GLY A 282 12.03 -4.33 7.79
N GLY A 283 11.71 -4.91 8.94
CA GLY A 283 12.45 -6.04 9.50
C GLY A 283 12.17 -7.34 8.75
N ALA A 284 13.14 -8.25 8.68
CA ALA A 284 12.93 -9.58 8.11
C ALA A 284 12.10 -10.47 9.06
N ALA A 285 11.31 -11.39 8.50
CA ALA A 285 10.77 -12.51 9.28
C ALA A 285 11.89 -13.51 9.64
N GLY A 286 11.68 -14.33 10.67
CA GLY A 286 12.53 -15.51 10.88
C GLY A 286 12.27 -16.64 9.88
N PHE A 287 13.01 -17.74 9.98
CA PHE A 287 12.98 -18.80 8.96
C PHE A 287 11.61 -19.48 8.77
N PHE A 288 10.81 -19.63 9.83
CA PHE A 288 9.41 -20.04 9.76
C PHE A 288 8.45 -18.87 10.06
N GLY A 289 8.97 -17.64 10.08
CA GLY A 289 8.22 -16.41 10.26
C GLY A 289 7.39 -16.07 9.02
N ASN A 290 6.18 -15.57 9.24
CA ASN A 290 5.16 -15.53 8.20
C ASN A 290 5.07 -14.19 7.45
N HIS A 291 5.67 -13.11 7.94
CA HIS A 291 5.79 -11.86 7.19
C HIS A 291 7.09 -11.09 7.44
N GLY A 292 7.68 -10.57 6.37
CA GLY A 292 8.59 -9.42 6.47
C GLY A 292 7.79 -8.15 6.75
N GLY A 293 8.34 -7.23 7.56
CA GLY A 293 7.70 -5.96 7.86
C GLY A 293 7.73 -5.01 6.66
N THR A 294 6.77 -4.10 6.57
CA THR A 294 6.74 -3.07 5.50
C THR A 294 7.84 -2.03 5.69
N GLY A 295 8.32 -1.45 4.59
CA GLY A 295 9.21 -0.29 4.62
C GLY A 295 8.49 0.97 5.06
N GLY A 296 9.17 1.82 5.83
CA GLY A 296 8.65 3.11 6.26
C GLY A 296 8.63 4.13 5.12
N GLY A 297 7.63 5.01 5.09
CA GLY A 297 7.56 6.09 4.11
C GLY A 297 8.66 7.14 4.28
N GLY A 298 9.15 7.68 3.16
CA GLY A 298 10.13 8.75 3.10
C GLY A 298 9.59 10.10 3.57
N GLY A 299 10.45 10.88 4.22
CA GLY A 299 10.17 12.18 4.79
C GLY A 299 10.19 13.32 3.77
N PHE A 300 9.86 14.52 4.22
CA PHE A 300 9.48 15.66 3.37
C PHE A 300 10.50 16.78 3.44
N GLY A 301 10.75 17.49 2.32
CA GLY A 301 11.67 18.62 2.29
C GLY A 301 11.83 19.23 0.91
N ALA A 302 12.92 19.97 0.72
CA ALA A 302 13.37 20.52 -0.57
C ALA A 302 13.31 19.45 -1.66
N SER A 303 14.06 18.36 -1.47
CA SER A 303 13.84 17.06 -2.11
C SER A 303 13.17 16.11 -1.11
N GLY A 304 12.41 15.13 -1.61
CA GLY A 304 11.83 14.10 -0.76
C GLY A 304 12.86 13.06 -0.33
N GLY A 305 12.72 12.51 0.87
CA GLY A 305 13.48 11.34 1.30
C GLY A 305 12.96 10.07 0.60
N ALA A 306 13.85 9.14 0.28
CA ALA A 306 13.45 7.85 -0.29
C ALA A 306 12.64 7.01 0.71
N GLY A 307 11.75 6.16 0.23
CA GLY A 307 11.07 5.14 1.05
C GLY A 307 12.03 4.03 1.48
N GLY A 308 11.78 3.45 2.65
CA GLY A 308 12.53 2.29 3.14
C GLY A 308 12.16 1.02 2.37
N ALA A 309 13.10 0.10 2.19
CA ALA A 309 12.80 -1.20 1.58
C ALA A 309 11.95 -2.09 2.51
N GLY A 310 11.14 -2.96 1.93
CA GLY A 310 10.39 -3.98 2.65
C GLY A 310 11.29 -5.11 3.17
N GLY A 311 10.87 -5.72 4.28
CA GLY A 311 11.57 -6.83 4.91
C GLY A 311 11.44 -8.14 4.14
N ALA A 312 12.50 -8.94 4.12
CA ALA A 312 12.45 -10.29 3.55
C ALA A 312 11.53 -11.21 4.37
N ALA A 313 10.89 -12.16 3.69
CA ALA A 313 10.05 -13.16 4.31
C ALA A 313 10.82 -14.36 4.88
N GLY A 314 10.16 -15.14 5.72
CA GLY A 314 10.56 -16.50 6.06
C GLY A 314 10.16 -17.51 4.96
N LEU A 315 10.49 -18.78 5.19
CA LEU A 315 10.31 -19.88 4.23
C LEU A 315 8.88 -19.99 3.69
N LEU A 316 7.85 -19.71 4.50
CA LEU A 316 6.44 -19.83 4.11
C LEU A 316 5.70 -18.48 4.10
N GLY A 317 6.38 -17.39 4.48
CA GLY A 317 5.76 -16.09 4.71
C GLY A 317 5.78 -15.18 3.51
N ALA A 318 4.91 -14.15 3.42
CA ALA A 318 5.01 -13.14 2.36
C ALA A 318 5.97 -12.01 2.75
N ALA A 319 6.65 -11.41 1.78
CA ALA A 319 7.57 -10.33 2.08
C ALA A 319 6.83 -9.04 2.43
N GLY A 320 7.54 -8.11 3.07
CA GLY A 320 7.04 -6.75 3.25
C GLY A 320 7.20 -5.91 2.00
N ASP A 321 6.29 -4.97 1.77
CA ASP A 321 6.37 -4.02 0.66
C ASP A 321 7.33 -2.87 0.96
N GLY A 322 7.79 -2.19 -0.09
CA GLY A 322 8.55 -0.95 0.03
C GLY A 322 7.69 0.23 0.48
N GLY A 323 8.29 1.12 1.28
CA GLY A 323 7.65 2.37 1.70
C GLY A 323 7.60 3.40 0.58
N LEU A 324 6.64 4.32 0.66
CA LEU A 324 6.51 5.43 -0.31
C LEU A 324 7.70 6.40 -0.27
N GLY A 325 7.99 7.05 -1.40
CA GLY A 325 8.87 8.20 -1.47
C GLY A 325 8.24 9.50 -0.93
N GLY A 326 9.07 10.39 -0.38
CA GLY A 326 8.64 11.66 0.20
C GLY A 326 8.34 12.78 -0.80
N LEU A 327 7.51 13.76 -0.43
CA LEU A 327 7.27 14.98 -1.22
C LEU A 327 8.49 15.90 -1.24
N ALA A 328 8.79 16.41 -2.42
CA ALA A 328 9.66 17.56 -2.66
C ALA A 328 8.87 18.87 -2.80
N THR A 329 9.19 19.86 -1.97
CA THR A 329 8.59 21.22 -1.99
C THR A 329 9.56 22.29 -2.49
N GLY A 330 10.85 21.97 -2.64
CA GLY A 330 11.86 22.89 -3.13
C GLY A 330 11.67 23.20 -4.62
N GLY A 331 12.09 24.40 -5.05
CA GLY A 331 11.83 24.91 -6.41
C GLY A 331 12.29 24.00 -7.55
N ALA A 332 13.41 23.30 -7.37
CA ALA A 332 13.96 22.27 -8.27
C ALA A 332 14.10 20.91 -7.56
N GLY A 333 13.24 20.65 -6.56
CA GLY A 333 13.31 19.45 -5.73
C GLY A 333 12.95 18.18 -6.48
N VAL A 334 13.68 17.10 -6.20
CA VAL A 334 13.33 15.76 -6.70
C VAL A 334 12.53 15.04 -5.63
N GLY A 335 11.37 14.50 -6.00
CA GLY A 335 10.59 13.67 -5.08
C GLY A 335 11.36 12.40 -4.70
N GLY A 336 11.14 11.90 -3.48
CA GLY A 336 11.89 10.74 -3.00
C GLY A 336 11.60 9.50 -3.84
N ALA A 337 12.58 8.63 -4.07
CA ALA A 337 12.31 7.34 -4.69
C ALA A 337 11.46 6.45 -3.76
N GLY A 338 10.61 5.58 -4.30
CA GLY A 338 9.96 4.53 -3.53
C GLY A 338 10.95 3.47 -3.07
N GLY A 339 10.66 2.84 -1.93
CA GLY A 339 11.46 1.74 -1.40
C GLY A 339 11.27 0.46 -2.20
N ALA A 340 12.30 -0.40 -2.28
CA ALA A 340 12.15 -1.70 -2.92
C ALA A 340 11.32 -2.67 -2.07
N GLY A 341 10.60 -3.60 -2.69
CA GLY A 341 9.91 -4.69 -1.99
C GLY A 341 10.88 -5.74 -1.45
N GLY A 342 10.48 -6.43 -0.38
CA GLY A 342 11.28 -7.49 0.25
C GLY A 342 11.29 -8.79 -0.56
N ALA A 343 12.29 -9.65 -0.33
CA ALA A 343 12.36 -10.96 -0.98
C ALA A 343 11.33 -11.96 -0.40
N GLY A 344 10.64 -12.68 -1.28
CA GLY A 344 9.59 -13.65 -0.94
C GLY A 344 10.10 -15.00 -0.42
N GLY A 345 9.21 -15.70 0.26
CA GLY A 345 9.42 -17.07 0.73
C GLY A 345 9.16 -18.13 -0.35
N LEU A 346 9.36 -19.40 0.00
CA LEU A 346 9.37 -20.56 -0.91
C LEU A 346 8.17 -20.61 -1.87
N PHE A 347 6.98 -20.23 -1.41
CA PHE A 347 5.71 -20.27 -2.15
C PHE A 347 5.00 -18.90 -2.25
N THR A 348 5.63 -17.83 -1.75
CA THR A 348 5.04 -16.50 -1.59
C THR A 348 5.79 -15.45 -2.43
N PRO A 349 5.07 -14.46 -2.99
CA PRO A 349 5.69 -13.43 -3.82
C PRO A 349 6.74 -12.60 -3.08
N GLY A 350 7.64 -12.00 -3.85
CA GLY A 350 8.35 -10.81 -3.39
C GLY A 350 7.39 -9.65 -3.16
N GLY A 351 7.71 -8.77 -2.22
CA GLY A 351 6.88 -7.61 -1.88
C GLY A 351 6.84 -6.63 -3.04
N SER A 352 5.80 -5.81 -3.10
CA SER A 352 5.72 -4.72 -4.06
C SER A 352 6.73 -3.63 -3.72
N GLY A 353 7.26 -2.94 -4.73
CA GLY A 353 7.95 -1.68 -4.54
C GLY A 353 6.96 -0.59 -4.12
N GLY A 354 7.40 0.33 -3.27
CA GLY A 354 6.61 1.51 -2.92
C GLY A 354 6.61 2.54 -4.05
N ASP A 355 5.58 3.38 -4.12
CA ASP A 355 5.53 4.43 -5.14
C ASP A 355 6.50 5.56 -4.85
N GLY A 356 6.90 6.27 -5.90
CA GLY A 356 7.69 7.48 -5.78
C GLY A 356 6.95 8.63 -5.08
N GLY A 357 7.73 9.54 -4.51
CA GLY A 357 7.27 10.78 -3.93
C GLY A 357 7.11 11.89 -4.97
N VAL A 358 6.07 12.71 -4.85
CA VAL A 358 5.78 13.80 -5.81
C VAL A 358 6.77 14.95 -5.67
N ALA A 359 7.01 15.71 -6.74
CA ALA A 359 7.65 17.03 -6.67
C ALA A 359 6.71 18.15 -7.08
N ASN A 360 6.55 19.15 -6.20
CA ASN A 360 5.59 20.25 -6.35
C ASN A 360 6.25 21.60 -6.68
N GLY A 361 7.58 21.66 -6.76
CA GLY A 361 8.32 22.84 -7.21
C GLY A 361 8.23 23.04 -8.72
N ALA A 362 8.33 24.28 -9.20
CA ALA A 362 8.16 24.62 -10.63
C ALA A 362 9.16 23.93 -11.57
N ALA A 363 10.35 23.57 -11.08
CA ALA A 363 11.35 22.78 -11.78
C ALA A 363 11.49 21.35 -11.21
N GLY A 364 10.48 20.86 -10.48
CA GLY A 364 10.55 19.61 -9.73
C GLY A 364 10.38 18.35 -10.59
N VAL A 365 11.10 17.29 -10.22
CA VAL A 365 11.08 15.97 -10.87
C VAL A 365 10.44 14.95 -9.93
N GLY A 366 9.47 14.18 -10.42
CA GLY A 366 8.82 13.13 -9.64
C GLY A 366 9.80 12.03 -9.23
N GLY A 367 9.65 11.50 -8.02
CA GLY A 367 10.45 10.38 -7.56
C GLY A 367 10.13 9.10 -8.32
N ALA A 368 11.15 8.29 -8.60
CA ALA A 368 10.97 6.98 -9.21
C ALA A 368 10.23 6.02 -8.26
N GLY A 369 9.44 5.10 -8.80
CA GLY A 369 8.90 3.97 -8.05
C GLY A 369 9.99 2.98 -7.64
N GLY A 370 9.80 2.32 -6.50
CA GLY A 370 10.70 1.29 -5.99
C GLY A 370 10.59 -0.01 -6.80
N ALA A 371 11.67 -0.78 -6.85
CA ALA A 371 11.65 -2.08 -7.52
C ALA A 371 10.86 -3.13 -6.71
N GLY A 372 10.19 -4.05 -7.38
CA GLY A 372 9.59 -5.21 -6.75
C GLY A 372 10.64 -6.17 -6.19
N GLY A 373 10.32 -6.82 -5.07
CA GLY A 373 11.19 -7.81 -4.46
C GLY A 373 11.28 -9.11 -5.27
N ALA A 374 12.38 -9.85 -5.16
CA ALA A 374 12.50 -11.15 -5.80
C ALA A 374 11.53 -12.18 -5.19
N GLY A 375 10.93 -13.03 -6.01
CA GLY A 375 10.13 -14.17 -5.53
C GLY A 375 11.01 -15.27 -4.97
N GLY A 376 10.49 -16.02 -3.98
CA GLY A 376 11.12 -17.28 -3.58
C GLY A 376 10.87 -18.41 -4.58
N LEU A 377 11.36 -19.62 -4.30
CA LEU A 377 11.63 -20.66 -5.30
C LEU A 377 10.48 -20.97 -6.28
N PHE A 378 9.22 -20.98 -5.83
CA PHE A 378 8.04 -21.26 -6.66
C PHE A 378 7.19 -20.01 -6.96
N SER A 379 7.70 -18.83 -6.64
CA SER A 379 6.91 -17.62 -6.49
C SER A 379 7.31 -16.53 -7.49
N ALA A 380 6.34 -15.72 -7.90
CA ALA A 380 6.63 -14.58 -8.76
C ALA A 380 7.41 -13.49 -8.00
N GLY A 381 8.15 -12.67 -8.75
CA GLY A 381 8.63 -11.40 -8.22
C GLY A 381 7.48 -10.44 -7.90
N GLY A 382 7.71 -9.53 -6.96
CA GLY A 382 6.78 -8.46 -6.64
C GLY A 382 6.69 -7.42 -7.75
N ALA A 383 5.64 -6.61 -7.72
CA ALA A 383 5.47 -5.51 -8.67
C ALA A 383 6.45 -4.36 -8.38
N GLY A 384 6.89 -3.64 -9.40
CA GLY A 384 7.49 -2.33 -9.21
C GLY A 384 6.43 -1.30 -8.83
N GLY A 385 6.76 -0.38 -7.92
CA GLY A 385 5.87 0.73 -7.55
C GLY A 385 5.77 1.78 -8.65
N ALA A 386 4.73 2.61 -8.61
CA ALA A 386 4.51 3.66 -9.59
C ALA A 386 5.48 4.84 -9.42
N GLY A 387 5.83 5.48 -10.53
CA GLY A 387 6.56 6.74 -10.56
C GLY A 387 5.65 7.91 -10.18
N ALA A 388 6.20 8.89 -9.46
CA ALA A 388 5.42 10.00 -8.93
C ALA A 388 5.17 11.12 -9.94
N ALA A 389 4.17 11.95 -9.67
CA ALA A 389 4.02 13.21 -10.40
C ALA A 389 5.21 14.18 -10.14
N GLY A 390 5.66 14.87 -11.19
CA GLY A 390 6.56 16.02 -11.09
C GLY A 390 6.04 17.22 -11.89
N ALA A 391 6.70 18.37 -11.79
CA ALA A 391 6.38 19.51 -12.64
C ALA A 391 7.02 19.36 -14.03
N VAL A 392 8.33 19.07 -14.07
CA VAL A 392 9.12 19.02 -15.32
C VAL A 392 9.30 17.59 -15.81
N GLU A 393 9.46 16.62 -14.93
CA GLU A 393 9.58 15.22 -15.34
C GLU A 393 8.82 14.32 -14.36
N GLY A 394 8.09 13.35 -14.89
CA GLY A 394 7.42 12.35 -14.09
C GLY A 394 8.43 11.31 -13.62
N GLY A 395 8.29 10.83 -12.39
CA GLY A 395 9.14 9.76 -11.89
C GLY A 395 9.02 8.50 -12.74
N THR A 396 10.10 7.75 -12.91
CA THR A 396 10.05 6.48 -13.64
C THR A 396 9.32 5.42 -12.80
N GLY A 397 8.56 4.53 -13.44
CA GLY A 397 8.03 3.34 -12.77
C GLY A 397 9.15 2.42 -12.29
N GLY A 398 8.94 1.75 -11.16
CA GLY A 398 9.88 0.77 -10.62
C GLY A 398 9.94 -0.50 -11.44
N ALA A 399 11.09 -1.17 -11.50
CA ALA A 399 11.19 -2.46 -12.17
C ALA A 399 10.47 -3.57 -11.38
N GLY A 400 9.84 -4.52 -12.07
CA GLY A 400 9.30 -5.71 -11.45
C GLY A 400 10.41 -6.63 -10.92
N GLY A 401 10.14 -7.31 -9.81
CA GLY A 401 11.07 -8.27 -9.21
C GLY A 401 11.28 -9.50 -10.08
N ALA A 402 12.44 -10.14 -9.99
CA ALA A 402 12.67 -11.43 -10.64
C ALA A 402 11.84 -12.54 -9.97
N GLY A 403 11.33 -13.48 -10.75
CA GLY A 403 10.75 -14.72 -10.22
C GLY A 403 11.82 -15.61 -9.61
N GLY A 404 11.46 -16.40 -8.58
CA GLY A 404 12.32 -17.51 -8.15
C GLY A 404 12.33 -18.65 -9.17
N LEU A 405 13.05 -19.73 -8.90
CA LEU A 405 13.39 -20.78 -9.89
C LEU A 405 12.24 -21.25 -10.80
N PHE A 406 11.01 -21.39 -10.30
CA PHE A 406 9.81 -21.77 -11.05
C PHE A 406 8.79 -20.62 -11.21
N GLY A 407 9.07 -19.46 -10.62
CA GLY A 407 8.19 -18.29 -10.64
C GLY A 407 8.35 -17.41 -11.88
N SER A 408 7.31 -16.62 -12.18
CA SER A 408 7.35 -15.57 -13.19
C SER A 408 7.98 -14.27 -12.67
N GLY A 409 8.41 -13.41 -13.58
CA GLY A 409 8.76 -12.04 -13.20
C GLY A 409 7.54 -11.26 -12.71
N GLY A 410 7.75 -10.33 -11.77
CA GLY A 410 6.76 -9.32 -11.40
C GLY A 410 6.62 -8.25 -12.48
N SER A 411 5.48 -7.55 -12.52
CA SER A 411 5.28 -6.44 -13.45
C SER A 411 6.08 -5.20 -13.06
N GLY A 412 6.53 -4.42 -14.05
CA GLY A 412 7.00 -3.06 -13.80
C GLY A 412 5.86 -2.12 -13.41
N GLY A 413 6.17 -1.11 -12.61
CA GLY A 413 5.22 -0.06 -12.22
C GLY A 413 5.05 1.01 -13.31
N ASP A 414 3.97 1.77 -13.23
CA ASP A 414 3.66 2.83 -14.19
C ASP A 414 4.54 4.08 -14.00
N GLY A 415 4.76 4.83 -15.07
CA GLY A 415 5.48 6.10 -15.07
C GLY A 415 4.62 7.26 -14.58
N GLY A 416 5.26 8.22 -13.93
CA GLY A 416 4.61 9.37 -13.31
C GLY A 416 4.15 10.44 -14.30
N TYR A 417 3.14 11.20 -13.89
CA TYR A 417 2.65 12.37 -14.63
C TYR A 417 3.64 13.56 -14.56
N SER A 418 3.68 14.42 -15.57
CA SER A 418 4.21 15.77 -15.39
C SER A 418 3.58 16.83 -16.29
N ILE A 419 3.96 18.10 -16.14
CA ILE A 419 3.57 19.17 -17.08
C ILE A 419 4.42 19.12 -18.36
N THR A 420 5.69 18.70 -18.22
CA THR A 420 6.66 18.61 -19.33
C THR A 420 6.88 17.16 -19.78
N LEU A 421 7.88 16.40 -19.29
CA LEU A 421 8.20 15.04 -19.77
C LEU A 421 7.53 13.93 -18.92
N GLY A 422 6.86 12.98 -19.55
CA GLY A 422 6.20 11.88 -18.85
C GLY A 422 7.22 10.85 -18.37
N GLY A 423 7.06 10.33 -17.15
CA GLY A 423 7.98 9.33 -16.61
C GLY A 423 7.93 8.03 -17.43
N VAL A 424 9.05 7.35 -17.64
CA VAL A 424 9.02 6.04 -18.33
C VAL A 424 8.44 4.95 -17.42
N GLY A 425 7.75 3.98 -18.01
CA GLY A 425 7.29 2.79 -17.30
C GLY A 425 8.44 1.86 -16.89
N GLY A 426 8.28 1.18 -15.76
CA GLY A 426 9.25 0.23 -15.25
C GLY A 426 9.31 -1.04 -16.11
N ALA A 427 10.49 -1.65 -16.22
CA ALA A 427 10.62 -2.94 -16.90
C ALA A 427 10.00 -4.08 -16.08
N GLY A 428 9.41 -5.07 -16.74
CA GLY A 428 8.99 -6.31 -16.12
C GLY A 428 10.19 -7.15 -15.67
N GLY A 429 10.05 -7.85 -14.55
CA GLY A 429 11.09 -8.72 -14.01
C GLY A 429 11.33 -9.96 -14.89
N ALA A 430 12.51 -10.56 -14.80
CA ALA A 430 12.79 -11.83 -15.48
C ALA A 430 12.09 -13.01 -14.79
N ALA A 431 11.75 -14.05 -15.55
CA ALA A 431 11.34 -15.34 -15.01
C ALA A 431 12.51 -16.05 -14.31
N GLY A 432 12.19 -17.02 -13.44
CA GLY A 432 13.17 -18.01 -12.98
C GLY A 432 13.65 -18.95 -14.09
N TYR A 433 14.64 -19.79 -13.78
CA TYR A 433 15.25 -20.69 -14.77
C TYR A 433 14.28 -21.73 -15.34
N PHE A 434 13.39 -22.29 -14.51
CA PHE A 434 12.22 -23.08 -14.93
C PHE A 434 10.93 -22.25 -14.85
N GLY A 435 11.06 -20.93 -14.64
CA GLY A 435 9.99 -19.97 -14.49
C GLY A 435 9.27 -19.70 -15.81
N ALA A 436 7.95 -19.54 -15.71
CA ALA A 436 7.06 -19.69 -16.84
C ALA A 436 6.84 -18.42 -17.68
N THR A 437 6.91 -17.20 -17.13
CA THR A 437 6.93 -15.95 -17.92
C THR A 437 7.82 -14.88 -17.31
N GLY A 438 8.40 -14.03 -18.16
CA GLY A 438 8.84 -12.71 -17.70
C GLY A 438 7.64 -11.81 -17.39
N GLY A 439 7.80 -10.89 -16.44
CA GLY A 439 6.73 -9.97 -16.06
C GLY A 439 6.42 -8.93 -17.15
N ALA A 440 5.22 -8.34 -17.12
CA ALA A 440 4.86 -7.26 -18.04
C ALA A 440 5.62 -5.97 -17.69
N GLY A 441 5.95 -5.15 -18.69
CA GLY A 441 6.42 -3.78 -18.47
C GLY A 441 5.28 -2.86 -18.02
N GLY A 442 5.56 -1.92 -17.14
CA GLY A 442 4.64 -0.86 -16.74
C GLY A 442 4.50 0.22 -17.80
N ASN A 443 3.51 1.08 -17.68
CA ASN A 443 3.15 2.06 -18.70
C ASN A 443 3.96 3.34 -18.60
N GLY A 444 4.07 4.07 -19.70
CA GLY A 444 4.59 5.43 -19.71
C GLY A 444 3.62 6.42 -19.08
N GLY A 445 4.16 7.38 -18.33
CA GLY A 445 3.41 8.44 -17.69
C GLY A 445 2.93 9.53 -18.65
N ASN A 446 1.82 10.14 -18.30
CA ASN A 446 1.15 11.15 -19.12
C ASN A 446 1.73 12.56 -18.90
N THR A 447 1.55 13.45 -19.88
CA THR A 447 2.04 14.82 -19.82
C THR A 447 0.96 15.88 -19.93
N GLY A 448 1.25 17.07 -19.40
CA GLY A 448 0.45 18.27 -19.49
C GLY A 448 0.73 19.08 -20.76
N ILE A 449 0.97 20.38 -20.59
CA ILE A 449 0.65 21.37 -21.64
C ILE A 449 1.69 21.46 -22.78
N LEU A 450 2.91 20.92 -22.64
CA LEU A 450 4.04 21.27 -23.52
C LEU A 450 5.02 20.15 -23.97
N SER A 451 4.82 18.85 -23.73
CA SER A 451 5.88 17.86 -24.04
C SER A 451 5.47 16.37 -24.13
N ALA A 452 6.43 15.52 -24.51
CA ALA A 452 6.26 14.12 -24.89
C ALA A 452 5.83 13.19 -23.74
N GLY A 453 4.89 12.29 -24.01
CA GLY A 453 4.51 11.22 -23.08
C GLY A 453 5.66 10.24 -22.81
N GLY A 454 5.71 9.66 -21.62
CA GLY A 454 6.74 8.69 -21.24
C GLY A 454 6.65 7.40 -22.05
N ALA A 455 7.77 6.73 -22.31
CA ALA A 455 7.74 5.42 -22.97
C ALA A 455 7.24 4.32 -22.02
N GLY A 456 6.56 3.31 -22.55
CA GLY A 456 6.25 2.08 -21.82
C GLY A 456 7.51 1.26 -21.52
N GLY A 457 7.52 0.59 -20.38
CA GLY A 457 8.59 -0.31 -19.97
C GLY A 457 8.61 -1.60 -20.78
N ASN A 458 9.78 -2.20 -20.95
CA ASN A 458 9.91 -3.49 -21.64
C ASN A 458 9.38 -4.63 -20.77
N GLY A 459 8.81 -5.66 -21.40
CA GLY A 459 8.52 -6.93 -20.74
C GLY A 459 9.80 -7.69 -20.37
N GLY A 460 9.75 -8.45 -19.29
CA GLY A 460 10.86 -9.29 -18.84
C GLY A 460 11.03 -10.53 -19.72
N ASN A 461 12.23 -11.12 -19.71
CA ASN A 461 12.49 -12.35 -20.46
C ASN A 461 11.99 -13.60 -19.73
N GLY A 462 11.60 -14.62 -20.49
CA GLY A 462 11.36 -15.97 -20.02
C GLY A 462 12.64 -16.72 -19.62
N GLY A 463 12.49 -17.85 -18.93
CA GLY A 463 13.59 -18.68 -18.42
C GLY A 463 14.20 -19.62 -19.45
N LEU A 464 14.27 -20.92 -19.12
CA LEU A 464 14.67 -21.98 -20.05
C LEU A 464 13.51 -22.40 -20.97
N PHE A 465 12.28 -22.35 -20.43
CA PHE A 465 11.05 -22.85 -21.05
C PHE A 465 9.89 -21.84 -21.12
N GLY A 466 10.04 -20.68 -20.48
CA GLY A 466 8.95 -19.73 -20.27
C GLY A 466 8.75 -18.71 -21.41
N SER A 467 7.59 -18.09 -21.47
CA SER A 467 7.27 -17.00 -22.41
C SER A 467 7.93 -15.68 -21.99
N GLY A 468 8.14 -14.76 -22.93
CA GLY A 468 8.48 -13.38 -22.63
C GLY A 468 7.27 -12.60 -22.13
N GLY A 469 7.49 -11.65 -21.22
CA GLY A 469 6.44 -10.73 -20.76
C GLY A 469 6.09 -9.68 -21.82
N ASN A 470 4.89 -9.11 -21.75
CA ASN A 470 4.47 -8.06 -22.68
C ASN A 470 5.12 -6.71 -22.33
N GLY A 471 5.35 -5.85 -23.32
CA GLY A 471 5.73 -4.46 -23.09
C GLY A 471 4.55 -3.60 -22.63
N GLY A 472 4.82 -2.61 -21.78
CA GLY A 472 3.82 -1.64 -21.31
C GLY A 472 3.46 -0.62 -22.39
N THR A 473 2.32 0.06 -22.25
CA THR A 473 1.89 1.07 -23.21
C THR A 473 2.63 2.39 -23.03
N GLY A 474 2.72 3.21 -24.08
CA GLY A 474 3.26 4.56 -24.00
C GLY A 474 2.29 5.59 -23.42
N GLY A 475 2.82 6.60 -22.73
CA GLY A 475 2.04 7.65 -22.07
C GLY A 475 1.48 8.71 -23.04
N THR A 476 0.42 9.39 -22.60
CA THR A 476 -0.35 10.34 -23.43
C THR A 476 0.13 11.78 -23.31
N ASN A 477 0.07 12.55 -24.40
CA ASN A 477 0.30 14.01 -24.44
C ASN A 477 -1.04 14.76 -24.65
N LEU A 478 -1.38 15.71 -23.77
CA LEU A 478 -2.76 16.17 -23.57
C LEU A 478 -3.22 17.42 -24.34
N THR A 479 -2.37 18.30 -24.91
CA THR A 479 -2.89 19.57 -25.51
C THR A 479 -2.15 20.21 -26.69
N SER A 480 -2.97 20.85 -27.55
CA SER A 480 -2.74 22.03 -28.41
C SER A 480 -1.80 21.95 -29.63
N LEU A 481 -2.31 22.46 -30.76
CA LEU A 481 -1.84 22.34 -32.16
C LEU A 481 -0.42 22.84 -32.51
N VAL A 482 0.40 23.22 -31.53
CA VAL A 482 1.67 23.96 -31.73
C VAL A 482 2.94 23.18 -31.34
N SER A 483 2.82 21.99 -30.75
CA SER A 483 3.97 21.12 -30.39
C SER A 483 4.21 20.02 -31.44
N SER A 484 5.47 19.62 -31.61
CA SER A 484 5.89 18.48 -32.43
C SER A 484 6.11 17.18 -31.64
N ASP A 485 5.83 17.20 -30.33
CA ASP A 485 6.28 16.20 -29.38
C ASP A 485 5.35 14.99 -29.38
N LYS A 486 5.90 13.84 -29.77
CA LYS A 486 5.16 12.59 -29.89
C LYS A 486 4.62 12.13 -28.53
N ALA A 487 3.53 11.38 -28.54
CA ALA A 487 3.21 10.56 -27.38
C ALA A 487 4.25 9.44 -27.20
N GLY A 488 4.31 8.87 -26.01
CA GLY A 488 5.33 7.86 -25.67
C GLY A 488 5.20 6.60 -26.51
N SER A 489 6.32 5.96 -26.86
CA SER A 489 6.28 4.65 -27.51
C SER A 489 5.87 3.56 -26.53
N GLY A 490 5.22 2.50 -27.03
CA GLY A 490 5.07 1.27 -26.27
C GLY A 490 6.42 0.59 -26.01
N GLY A 491 6.52 -0.11 -24.88
CA GLY A 491 7.70 -0.91 -24.54
C GLY A 491 7.78 -2.19 -25.37
N ASN A 492 8.96 -2.77 -25.49
CA ASN A 492 9.13 -4.02 -26.24
C ASN A 492 8.68 -5.22 -25.43
N GLY A 493 8.17 -6.26 -26.09
CA GLY A 493 7.97 -7.56 -25.47
C GLY A 493 9.31 -8.22 -25.11
N GLY A 494 9.34 -8.89 -23.97
CA GLY A 494 10.49 -9.70 -23.57
C GLY A 494 10.64 -10.94 -24.43
N ASN A 495 11.84 -11.51 -24.47
CA ASN A 495 12.11 -12.73 -25.25
C ASN A 495 11.56 -13.96 -24.53
N GLY A 496 11.14 -14.96 -25.31
CA GLY A 496 10.87 -16.30 -24.84
C GLY A 496 12.13 -17.00 -24.34
N GLY A 497 11.93 -18.11 -23.64
CA GLY A 497 12.98 -18.85 -22.95
C GLY A 497 13.95 -19.55 -23.89
N ILE A 498 15.13 -19.91 -23.38
CA ILE A 498 16.27 -20.31 -24.22
C ILE A 498 15.95 -21.51 -25.13
N VAL A 499 15.19 -22.51 -24.65
CA VAL A 499 14.88 -23.73 -25.40
C VAL A 499 13.45 -23.73 -25.92
N PHE A 500 12.47 -23.41 -25.07
CA PHE A 500 11.04 -23.31 -25.40
C PHE A 500 10.48 -21.99 -24.88
N GLY A 501 9.38 -21.52 -25.47
CA GLY A 501 8.64 -20.32 -25.04
C GLY A 501 8.44 -19.29 -26.16
N SER A 502 7.28 -18.65 -26.19
CA SER A 502 6.99 -17.56 -27.13
C SER A 502 7.57 -16.23 -26.65
N GLY A 503 7.89 -15.33 -27.57
CA GLY A 503 8.18 -13.95 -27.23
C GLY A 503 6.92 -13.20 -26.77
N GLY A 504 7.08 -12.26 -25.84
CA GLY A 504 5.98 -11.41 -25.38
C GLY A 504 5.57 -10.39 -26.44
N ALA A 505 4.34 -9.89 -26.37
CA ALA A 505 3.87 -8.85 -27.29
C ALA A 505 4.50 -7.49 -26.97
N GLY A 506 4.71 -6.67 -27.99
CA GLY A 506 5.05 -5.26 -27.82
C GLY A 506 3.85 -4.46 -27.28
N GLY A 507 4.12 -3.48 -26.42
CA GLY A 507 3.10 -2.58 -25.88
C GLY A 507 2.58 -1.58 -26.92
N ALA A 508 1.37 -1.09 -26.71
CA ALA A 508 0.78 -0.09 -27.60
C ALA A 508 1.44 1.30 -27.43
N GLY A 509 1.49 2.09 -28.51
CA GLY A 509 1.93 3.48 -28.46
C GLY A 509 0.90 4.40 -27.80
N GLY A 510 1.38 5.47 -27.17
CA GLY A 510 0.56 6.45 -26.45
C GLY A 510 -0.25 7.40 -27.32
N VAL A 511 -1.19 8.11 -26.69
CA VAL A 511 -2.17 8.98 -27.34
C VAL A 511 -1.67 10.44 -27.41
N SER A 512 -1.76 11.12 -28.56
CA SER A 512 -1.45 12.56 -28.70
C SER A 512 -2.55 13.33 -29.43
N PHE A 513 -3.07 14.41 -28.86
CA PHE A 513 -4.12 15.21 -29.52
C PHE A 513 -3.62 16.23 -30.55
N ALA A 514 -2.31 16.50 -30.58
CA ALA A 514 -1.72 17.56 -31.41
C ALA A 514 -0.57 17.09 -32.32
N ALA A 515 0.13 16.02 -31.95
CA ALA A 515 1.31 15.52 -32.65
C ALA A 515 1.09 14.07 -33.14
N THR A 516 2.17 13.37 -33.46
CA THR A 516 2.10 11.94 -33.78
C THR A 516 1.81 11.13 -32.51
N GLY A 517 0.92 10.14 -32.61
CA GLY A 517 0.77 9.10 -31.60
C GLY A 517 2.08 8.33 -31.40
N GLY A 518 2.20 7.63 -30.27
CA GLY A 518 3.37 6.84 -29.97
C GLY A 518 3.54 5.67 -30.94
N ALA A 519 4.77 5.27 -31.23
CA ALA A 519 5.00 4.02 -31.94
C ALA A 519 4.67 2.82 -31.03
N GLY A 520 4.13 1.74 -31.59
CA GLY A 520 4.03 0.47 -30.88
C GLY A 520 5.40 -0.16 -30.63
N GLY A 521 5.57 -0.82 -29.50
CA GLY A 521 6.81 -1.54 -29.18
C GLY A 521 6.98 -2.80 -30.01
N THR A 522 8.20 -3.30 -30.17
CA THR A 522 8.44 -4.54 -30.92
C THR A 522 8.08 -5.77 -30.09
N GLY A 523 7.56 -6.81 -30.73
CA GLY A 523 7.39 -8.11 -30.10
C GLY A 523 8.72 -8.80 -29.81
N GLY A 524 8.79 -9.53 -28.71
CA GLY A 524 9.98 -10.27 -28.31
C GLY A 524 10.24 -11.49 -29.19
N ASN A 525 11.49 -11.97 -29.23
CA ASN A 525 11.84 -13.14 -30.02
C ASN A 525 11.44 -14.44 -29.29
N ALA A 526 11.18 -15.50 -30.04
CA ALA A 526 10.89 -16.82 -29.47
C ALA A 526 12.14 -17.53 -28.95
N GLY A 527 11.91 -18.58 -28.15
CA GLY A 527 12.92 -19.59 -27.82
C GLY A 527 13.34 -20.46 -29.01
N LEU A 528 14.38 -21.28 -28.81
CA LEU A 528 15.01 -22.03 -29.92
C LEU A 528 14.06 -23.00 -30.64
N ILE A 529 13.13 -23.64 -29.94
CA ILE A 529 12.26 -24.71 -30.47
C ILE A 529 10.81 -24.49 -30.01
N GLY A 530 9.86 -24.64 -30.92
CA GLY A 530 8.41 -24.68 -30.65
C GLY A 530 7.76 -23.36 -30.22
N GLY A 531 8.54 -22.33 -29.93
CA GLY A 531 8.05 -21.00 -29.54
C GLY A 531 7.72 -20.11 -30.74
N SER A 532 6.72 -19.24 -30.59
CA SER A 532 6.36 -18.23 -31.58
C SER A 532 6.93 -16.84 -31.24
N GLY A 533 7.28 -16.05 -32.25
CA GLY A 533 7.66 -14.65 -32.04
C GLY A 533 6.46 -13.84 -31.51
N GLY A 534 6.72 -12.89 -30.61
CA GLY A 534 5.67 -12.03 -30.07
C GLY A 534 5.13 -11.05 -31.10
N ALA A 535 3.85 -10.69 -31.02
CA ALA A 535 3.28 -9.67 -31.91
C ALA A 535 3.86 -8.28 -31.61
N GLY A 536 4.01 -7.44 -32.63
CA GLY A 536 4.29 -6.02 -32.44
C GLY A 536 3.09 -5.28 -31.87
N GLY A 537 3.34 -4.27 -31.03
CA GLY A 537 2.29 -3.45 -30.43
C GLY A 537 1.63 -2.51 -31.44
N ALA A 538 0.37 -2.15 -31.20
CA ALA A 538 -0.32 -1.18 -32.05
C ALA A 538 0.26 0.23 -31.87
N GLY A 539 0.27 1.03 -32.94
CA GLY A 539 0.57 2.46 -32.86
C GLY A 539 -0.52 3.24 -32.14
N GLY A 540 -0.14 4.33 -31.49
CA GLY A 540 -1.05 5.18 -30.72
C GLY A 540 -1.87 6.14 -31.59
N PHE A 541 -3.03 6.56 -31.11
CA PHE A 541 -3.87 7.57 -31.76
C PHE A 541 -3.20 8.96 -31.76
N GLY A 542 -3.37 9.73 -32.83
CA GLY A 542 -3.13 11.17 -32.76
C GLY A 542 -3.40 11.99 -34.01
N LYS A 543 -2.86 13.22 -34.08
CA LYS A 543 -2.99 14.07 -35.30
C LYS A 543 -2.33 13.38 -36.51
N VAL A 544 -1.24 12.66 -36.26
CA VAL A 544 -0.80 11.57 -37.13
C VAL A 544 -0.82 10.32 -36.26
N GLY A 545 -1.35 9.21 -36.76
CA GLY A 545 -1.27 7.94 -36.05
C GLY A 545 0.18 7.52 -35.85
N GLY A 546 0.50 6.92 -34.71
CA GLY A 546 1.80 6.31 -34.48
C GLY A 546 1.98 5.04 -35.31
N ASP A 547 3.21 4.69 -35.66
CA ASP A 547 3.48 3.45 -36.39
C ASP A 547 3.30 2.22 -35.50
N GLY A 548 2.86 1.10 -36.08
CA GLY A 548 2.82 -0.19 -35.41
C GLY A 548 4.23 -0.75 -35.19
N GLY A 549 4.42 -1.46 -34.08
CA GLY A 549 5.68 -2.13 -33.76
C GLY A 549 5.94 -3.36 -34.63
N ASN A 550 7.20 -3.72 -34.80
CA ASN A 550 7.56 -4.93 -35.55
C ASN A 550 7.27 -6.20 -34.73
N GLY A 551 6.90 -7.29 -35.40
CA GLY A 551 6.78 -8.61 -34.80
C GLY A 551 8.15 -9.23 -34.48
N GLY A 552 8.19 -10.05 -33.43
CA GLY A 552 9.37 -10.76 -32.98
C GLY A 552 9.74 -11.94 -33.87
N LYS A 553 11.03 -12.30 -33.88
CA LYS A 553 11.54 -13.42 -34.70
C LYS A 553 11.14 -14.77 -34.12
N ALA A 554 11.01 -15.76 -34.99
CA ALA A 554 10.80 -17.15 -34.59
C ALA A 554 12.07 -17.80 -34.02
N GLY A 555 11.88 -18.98 -33.41
CA GLY A 555 12.94 -19.94 -33.13
C GLY A 555 13.37 -20.69 -34.39
N PHE A 556 14.27 -21.66 -34.22
CA PHE A 556 14.65 -22.60 -35.27
C PHE A 556 13.43 -23.37 -35.81
N VAL A 557 12.51 -23.71 -34.91
CA VAL A 557 11.19 -24.28 -35.20
C VAL A 557 10.12 -23.42 -34.52
N GLY A 558 9.17 -22.87 -35.26
CA GLY A 558 8.08 -22.03 -34.75
C GLY A 558 7.74 -20.86 -35.68
N ASP A 559 6.55 -20.28 -35.52
CA ASP A 559 6.09 -19.15 -36.34
C ASP A 559 6.60 -17.81 -35.81
N SER A 560 6.78 -16.83 -36.68
CA SER A 560 7.19 -15.49 -36.27
C SER A 560 6.01 -14.57 -35.98
N GLY A 561 6.23 -13.55 -35.17
CA GLY A 561 5.18 -12.65 -34.71
C GLY A 561 4.70 -11.71 -35.81
N SER A 562 3.41 -11.38 -35.83
CA SER A 562 2.87 -10.34 -36.73
C SER A 562 3.33 -8.94 -36.33
N GLY A 563 3.45 -8.05 -37.30
CA GLY A 563 3.57 -6.62 -37.04
C GLY A 563 2.29 -6.06 -36.43
N GLY A 564 2.43 -5.05 -35.57
CA GLY A 564 1.30 -4.34 -34.96
C GLY A 564 0.63 -3.40 -35.96
N ALA A 565 -0.66 -3.11 -35.76
CA ALA A 565 -1.36 -2.14 -36.59
C ALA A 565 -0.87 -0.70 -36.35
N GLY A 566 -0.94 0.15 -37.37
CA GLY A 566 -0.76 1.60 -37.22
C GLY A 566 -1.89 2.23 -36.41
N GLY A 567 -1.58 3.31 -35.71
CA GLY A 567 -2.53 4.08 -34.91
C GLY A 567 -3.44 4.98 -35.75
N GLN A 568 -4.59 5.34 -35.21
CA GLN A 568 -5.60 6.13 -35.92
C GLN A 568 -5.24 7.63 -35.96
N GLY A 569 -5.54 8.28 -37.09
CA GLY A 569 -5.36 9.73 -37.30
C GLY A 569 -6.65 10.53 -37.06
N ILE A 570 -6.56 11.77 -36.56
CA ILE A 570 -7.73 12.65 -36.40
C ILE A 570 -8.25 13.13 -37.76
N THR A 571 -9.26 12.44 -38.31
CA THR A 571 -9.85 12.71 -39.63
C THR A 571 -10.37 14.14 -39.77
N GLY A 572 -11.03 14.67 -38.73
CA GLY A 572 -11.58 16.04 -38.72
C GLY A 572 -10.54 17.18 -38.79
N LEU A 573 -9.25 16.88 -38.64
CA LEU A 573 -8.13 17.82 -38.74
C LEU A 573 -7.19 17.51 -39.92
N GLY A 574 -7.60 16.63 -40.85
CA GLY A 574 -6.74 16.19 -41.95
C GLY A 574 -5.60 15.26 -41.53
N GLY A 575 -5.75 14.57 -40.39
CA GLY A 575 -4.73 13.69 -39.84
C GLY A 575 -4.51 12.41 -40.67
N GLN A 576 -3.27 11.96 -40.76
CA GLN A 576 -2.92 10.69 -41.42
C GLN A 576 -2.95 9.54 -40.40
N GLY A 577 -3.32 8.33 -40.82
CA GLY A 577 -3.10 7.13 -40.03
C GLY A 577 -1.60 6.74 -39.99
N GLY A 578 -1.20 6.01 -38.95
CA GLY A 578 0.17 5.49 -38.82
C GLY A 578 0.41 4.27 -39.71
N ASN A 579 1.67 3.93 -39.97
CA ASN A 579 2.00 2.75 -40.76
C ASN A 579 1.84 1.47 -39.92
N GLY A 580 1.52 0.35 -40.57
CA GLY A 580 1.62 -0.97 -39.94
C GLY A 580 3.06 -1.39 -39.73
N GLY A 581 3.34 -2.06 -38.61
CA GLY A 581 4.65 -2.63 -38.33
C GLY A 581 4.97 -3.84 -39.21
N ASN A 582 6.25 -4.20 -39.32
CA ASN A 582 6.65 -5.36 -40.12
C ASN A 582 6.43 -6.66 -39.34
N GLY A 583 6.10 -7.74 -40.04
CA GLY A 583 6.15 -9.09 -39.47
C GLY A 583 7.58 -9.51 -39.14
N GLY A 584 7.72 -10.32 -38.08
CA GLY A 584 8.99 -10.97 -37.76
C GLY A 584 9.34 -12.06 -38.78
N ASN A 585 10.61 -12.49 -38.81
CA ASN A 585 11.08 -13.52 -39.74
C ASN A 585 11.10 -14.91 -39.08
N GLY A 586 10.76 -15.93 -39.86
CA GLY A 586 11.01 -17.34 -39.55
C GLY A 586 12.50 -17.70 -39.66
N VAL A 587 12.88 -18.89 -39.15
CA VAL A 587 14.28 -19.38 -39.23
C VAL A 587 14.40 -20.64 -40.10
N LEU A 588 14.21 -21.86 -39.58
CA LEU A 588 14.27 -23.08 -40.39
C LEU A 588 12.87 -23.62 -40.72
N LEU A 589 12.08 -23.92 -39.69
CA LEU A 589 10.74 -24.50 -39.80
C LEU A 589 9.71 -23.54 -39.20
N GLY A 590 9.08 -22.70 -40.03
CA GLY A 590 8.08 -21.75 -39.56
C GLY A 590 7.68 -20.71 -40.60
N THR A 591 6.50 -20.12 -40.41
CA THR A 591 5.97 -19.07 -41.27
C THR A 591 6.46 -17.68 -40.87
N GLY A 592 6.51 -16.79 -41.86
CA GLY A 592 6.76 -15.37 -41.66
C GLY A 592 5.57 -14.69 -40.99
N GLY A 593 5.84 -13.71 -40.14
CA GLY A 593 4.80 -12.93 -39.48
C GLY A 593 4.00 -12.09 -40.47
N ASN A 594 2.69 -11.96 -40.25
CA ASN A 594 1.86 -11.06 -41.05
C ASN A 594 2.34 -9.61 -40.90
N ALA A 595 2.18 -8.82 -41.96
CA ALA A 595 2.29 -7.36 -41.88
C ALA A 595 1.23 -6.78 -40.92
N GLY A 596 1.58 -5.68 -40.25
CA GLY A 596 0.61 -4.82 -39.59
C GLY A 596 -0.27 -4.09 -40.59
N ASN A 597 -1.56 -3.95 -40.27
CA ASN A 597 -2.47 -3.08 -41.02
C ASN A 597 -2.10 -1.60 -40.79
N PRO A 598 -2.35 -0.70 -41.75
CA PRO A 598 -2.24 0.73 -41.51
C PRO A 598 -3.31 1.20 -40.53
N GLY A 599 -3.03 2.30 -39.85
CA GLY A 599 -4.04 3.11 -39.21
C GLY A 599 -4.87 3.88 -40.22
N THR A 600 -6.11 4.19 -39.87
CA THR A 600 -7.05 4.95 -40.68
C THR A 600 -6.99 6.44 -40.35
N GLY A 601 -7.26 7.32 -41.31
CA GLY A 601 -7.34 8.77 -41.08
C GLY A 601 -8.09 9.51 -42.19
N ALA A 602 -7.79 10.80 -42.38
CA ALA A 602 -8.13 11.50 -43.62
C ALA A 602 -7.32 10.99 -44.82
N THR A 603 -6.15 10.41 -44.53
CA THR A 603 -5.42 9.47 -45.39
C THR A 603 -4.96 8.32 -44.51
N ASP A 604 -5.08 7.09 -44.99
CA ASP A 604 -4.62 5.91 -44.27
C ASP A 604 -3.09 5.78 -44.37
N GLY A 605 -2.47 5.15 -43.38
CA GLY A 605 -1.04 4.83 -43.42
C GLY A 605 -0.71 3.74 -44.45
N THR A 606 0.54 3.27 -44.46
CA THR A 606 0.95 2.12 -45.29
C THR A 606 0.86 0.79 -44.54
N ILE A 607 0.54 -0.30 -45.24
CA ILE A 607 0.64 -1.68 -44.72
C ILE A 607 2.14 -1.98 -44.50
N GLY A 608 2.49 -2.65 -43.39
CA GLY A 608 3.86 -3.07 -43.13
C GLY A 608 4.38 -4.14 -44.10
N ALA A 609 5.65 -4.52 -44.01
CA ALA A 609 6.16 -5.69 -44.72
C ALA A 609 5.78 -6.98 -43.99
N ALA A 610 5.33 -8.00 -44.72
CA ALA A 610 5.24 -9.35 -44.16
C ALA A 610 6.66 -9.91 -43.98
N GLY A 611 6.86 -10.69 -42.91
CA GLY A 611 8.13 -11.34 -42.63
C GLY A 611 8.44 -12.49 -43.59
N SER A 612 9.71 -12.82 -43.76
CA SER A 612 10.12 -13.98 -44.55
C SER A 612 9.88 -15.28 -43.76
N GLY A 613 9.21 -16.26 -44.37
CA GLY A 613 9.15 -17.62 -43.85
C GLY A 613 10.52 -18.32 -43.91
N GLY A 614 10.63 -19.48 -43.24
CA GLY A 614 11.82 -20.32 -43.35
C GLY A 614 12.06 -20.86 -44.77
N PRO A 615 13.27 -21.38 -45.09
CA PRO A 615 13.63 -21.85 -46.43
C PRO A 615 12.79 -23.02 -46.94
N LEU A 616 11.92 -23.60 -46.11
CA LEU A 616 11.03 -24.71 -46.45
C LEU A 616 9.59 -24.26 -46.78
N GLN A 617 9.30 -22.96 -46.85
CA GLN A 617 7.94 -22.44 -47.12
C GLN A 617 7.24 -23.07 -48.33
N GLY A 618 7.95 -23.24 -49.46
CA GLY A 618 7.38 -23.85 -50.67
C GLY A 618 6.98 -25.33 -50.52
N VAL A 619 7.46 -26.03 -49.48
CA VAL A 619 6.99 -27.37 -49.12
C VAL A 619 5.66 -27.29 -48.38
N PHE A 620 5.48 -26.29 -47.50
CA PHE A 620 4.21 -26.10 -46.78
C PHE A 620 3.06 -25.74 -47.72
N ASP A 621 3.31 -24.93 -48.74
CA ASP A 621 2.30 -24.57 -49.74
C ASP A 621 1.74 -25.83 -50.47
N ALA A 622 2.62 -26.80 -50.78
CA ALA A 622 2.21 -28.09 -51.35
C ALA A 622 1.45 -28.98 -50.34
N VAL A 623 1.83 -28.95 -49.06
CA VAL A 623 1.14 -29.68 -47.97
C VAL A 623 -0.24 -29.08 -47.67
N ASN A 624 -0.42 -27.77 -47.84
CA ASN A 624 -1.66 -27.06 -47.56
C ASN A 624 -2.76 -27.31 -48.59
N GLY A 625 -2.40 -27.49 -49.86
CA GLY A 625 -3.34 -27.60 -50.98
C GLY A 625 -4.52 -28.57 -50.72
N PRO A 626 -4.29 -29.83 -50.31
CA PRO A 626 -5.36 -30.77 -49.99
C PRO A 626 -6.28 -30.29 -48.86
N THR A 627 -5.73 -29.81 -47.74
CA THR A 627 -6.51 -29.39 -46.56
C THR A 627 -7.32 -28.12 -46.84
N GLN A 628 -6.75 -27.20 -47.61
CA GLN A 628 -7.41 -25.95 -47.98
C GLN A 628 -8.51 -26.17 -49.02
N ALA A 629 -8.34 -27.12 -49.94
CA ALA A 629 -9.41 -27.56 -50.84
C ALA A 629 -10.54 -28.29 -50.10
N LEU A 630 -10.23 -29.08 -49.06
CA LEU A 630 -11.20 -29.90 -48.34
C LEU A 630 -11.98 -29.13 -47.25
N THR A 631 -11.35 -28.16 -46.60
CA THR A 631 -11.91 -27.48 -45.40
C THR A 631 -11.96 -25.94 -45.52
N GLY A 632 -11.47 -25.37 -46.62
CA GLY A 632 -11.35 -23.91 -46.79
C GLY A 632 -10.24 -23.27 -45.94
N ARG A 633 -9.51 -24.05 -45.12
CA ARG A 633 -8.41 -23.58 -44.25
C ARG A 633 -7.13 -24.38 -44.51
N PRO A 634 -5.94 -23.74 -44.47
CA PRO A 634 -4.67 -24.45 -44.58
C PRO A 634 -4.45 -25.39 -43.38
N LEU A 635 -3.51 -26.33 -43.53
CA LEU A 635 -3.03 -27.14 -42.40
C LEU A 635 -1.99 -26.36 -41.58
N ILE A 636 -1.13 -25.61 -42.27
CA ILE A 636 0.00 -24.84 -41.74
C ILE A 636 -0.08 -23.42 -42.33
N GLY A 637 -0.38 -22.40 -41.53
CA GLY A 637 -0.39 -21.01 -42.01
C GLY A 637 -1.21 -20.08 -41.14
N ASN A 638 -0.85 -18.79 -41.13
CA ASN A 638 -1.54 -17.80 -40.32
C ASN A 638 -2.91 -17.40 -40.92
N GLY A 639 -3.83 -16.95 -40.07
CA GLY A 639 -5.10 -16.39 -40.47
C GLY A 639 -4.94 -15.02 -41.15
N SER A 640 -5.88 -14.69 -42.03
CA SER A 640 -5.98 -13.39 -42.68
C SER A 640 -6.53 -12.35 -41.71
N ASN A 641 -5.94 -11.16 -41.70
CA ASN A 641 -6.47 -10.03 -40.91
C ASN A 641 -7.82 -9.55 -41.47
N GLY A 642 -8.70 -9.06 -40.60
CA GLY A 642 -9.85 -8.26 -40.97
C GLY A 642 -9.40 -6.91 -41.57
N ALA A 643 -10.19 -6.39 -42.52
CA ALA A 643 -9.89 -5.14 -43.20
C ALA A 643 -10.10 -3.92 -42.27
N ALA A 644 -9.22 -2.93 -42.35
CA ALA A 644 -9.33 -1.69 -41.58
C ALA A 644 -10.66 -0.96 -41.88
N GLY A 645 -11.25 -0.35 -40.86
CA GLY A 645 -12.52 0.37 -40.96
C GLY A 645 -13.76 -0.49 -41.23
N THR A 646 -13.68 -1.83 -41.17
CA THR A 646 -14.82 -2.73 -41.41
C THR A 646 -15.41 -3.37 -40.15
N GLY A 647 -14.70 -3.36 -39.02
CA GLY A 647 -15.09 -4.09 -37.81
C GLY A 647 -15.16 -5.61 -38.00
N HIS A 648 -14.67 -6.18 -39.09
CA HIS A 648 -14.71 -7.62 -39.34
C HIS A 648 -13.64 -8.38 -38.55
N ASP A 649 -14.01 -9.56 -38.07
CA ASP A 649 -13.10 -10.46 -37.36
C ASP A 649 -11.93 -10.92 -38.25
N GLY A 650 -10.78 -11.17 -37.61
CA GLY A 650 -9.67 -11.88 -38.24
C GLY A 650 -10.01 -13.36 -38.41
N THR A 651 -9.56 -13.98 -39.51
CA THR A 651 -9.85 -15.39 -39.73
C THR A 651 -8.97 -16.30 -38.86
N PRO A 652 -9.43 -17.51 -38.49
CA PRO A 652 -8.61 -18.45 -37.73
C PRO A 652 -7.37 -18.91 -38.51
N GLY A 653 -6.31 -19.26 -37.79
CA GLY A 653 -5.10 -19.89 -38.36
C GLY A 653 -5.35 -21.27 -38.97
N GLY A 654 -4.29 -21.89 -39.48
CA GLY A 654 -4.30 -23.25 -40.01
C GLY A 654 -4.67 -24.29 -38.94
N TRP A 655 -5.14 -25.46 -39.38
CA TRP A 655 -5.65 -26.47 -38.43
C TRP A 655 -4.59 -27.03 -37.48
N LEU A 656 -3.35 -27.20 -37.94
CA LEU A 656 -2.26 -27.75 -37.14
C LEU A 656 -1.37 -26.63 -36.60
N PHE A 657 -0.72 -25.87 -37.49
CA PHE A 657 0.11 -24.72 -37.13
C PHE A 657 -0.46 -23.44 -37.73
N GLY A 658 -0.49 -22.36 -36.94
CA GLY A 658 -0.83 -21.04 -37.44
C GLY A 658 -1.46 -20.14 -36.38
N ASN A 659 -1.00 -18.89 -36.35
CA ASN A 659 -1.59 -17.82 -35.56
C ASN A 659 -2.91 -17.36 -36.19
N GLY A 660 -3.86 -16.87 -35.39
CA GLY A 660 -5.07 -16.22 -35.90
C GLY A 660 -4.79 -14.83 -36.49
N GLY A 661 -5.57 -14.43 -37.48
CA GLY A 661 -5.48 -13.09 -38.07
C GLY A 661 -5.96 -12.00 -37.12
N ALA A 662 -5.44 -10.79 -37.23
CA ALA A 662 -5.90 -9.65 -36.42
C ALA A 662 -7.30 -9.18 -36.86
N GLY A 663 -8.13 -8.70 -35.94
CA GLY A 663 -9.42 -8.08 -36.24
C GLY A 663 -9.28 -6.73 -36.93
N GLY A 664 -10.22 -6.42 -37.83
CA GLY A 664 -10.31 -5.13 -38.50
C GLY A 664 -10.78 -4.03 -37.55
N SER A 665 -10.22 -2.82 -37.67
CA SER A 665 -10.72 -1.67 -36.93
C SER A 665 -12.16 -1.31 -37.30
N GLY A 666 -12.95 -0.83 -36.35
CA GLY A 666 -14.33 -0.39 -36.58
C GLY A 666 -14.41 0.91 -37.36
N ALA A 667 -15.44 1.05 -38.21
CA ALA A 667 -15.68 2.28 -38.95
C ALA A 667 -16.03 3.47 -38.02
N PRO A 668 -15.59 4.70 -38.33
CA PRO A 668 -16.14 5.91 -37.72
C PRO A 668 -17.62 6.09 -38.08
N GLY A 669 -18.44 6.62 -37.16
CA GLY A 669 -19.87 6.83 -37.39
C GLY A 669 -20.55 7.62 -36.27
N THR A 670 -21.86 7.87 -36.36
CA THR A 670 -22.61 8.59 -35.30
C THR A 670 -22.64 7.86 -33.96
N VAL A 671 -22.44 6.55 -33.99
CA VAL A 671 -21.90 5.73 -32.90
C VAL A 671 -20.73 4.98 -33.55
N GLY A 672 -19.58 4.94 -32.89
CA GLY A 672 -18.43 4.21 -33.43
C GLY A 672 -18.74 2.73 -33.57
N GLN A 673 -18.38 2.10 -34.70
CA GLN A 673 -18.56 0.65 -34.84
C GLN A 673 -17.55 -0.09 -33.95
N ALA A 674 -17.92 -1.28 -33.45
CA ALA A 674 -16.97 -2.11 -32.74
C ALA A 674 -15.81 -2.56 -33.66
N GLY A 675 -14.64 -2.76 -33.08
CA GLY A 675 -13.56 -3.48 -33.76
C GLY A 675 -13.88 -4.97 -33.85
N GLY A 676 -13.40 -5.63 -34.91
CA GLY A 676 -13.58 -7.07 -35.09
C GLY A 676 -12.74 -7.88 -34.10
N ALA A 677 -13.20 -9.07 -33.73
CA ALA A 677 -12.43 -9.97 -32.90
C ALA A 677 -11.19 -10.50 -33.63
N GLY A 678 -10.15 -10.86 -32.89
CA GLY A 678 -9.03 -11.60 -33.42
C GLY A 678 -9.42 -13.04 -33.76
N GLY A 679 -8.83 -13.59 -34.82
CA GLY A 679 -9.01 -14.99 -35.19
C GLY A 679 -8.41 -15.94 -34.15
N ALA A 680 -8.97 -17.13 -34.01
CA ALA A 680 -8.38 -18.16 -33.15
C ALA A 680 -7.10 -18.77 -33.77
N GLY A 681 -6.15 -19.16 -32.93
CA GLY A 681 -5.03 -20.00 -33.34
C GLY A 681 -5.46 -21.41 -33.78
N GLY A 682 -4.50 -22.17 -34.34
CA GLY A 682 -4.69 -23.57 -34.76
C GLY A 682 -4.75 -24.58 -33.61
N LEU A 683 -4.14 -25.74 -33.78
CA LEU A 683 -3.80 -26.63 -32.65
C LEU A 683 -2.56 -26.08 -31.91
N PHE A 684 -1.62 -25.53 -32.68
CA PHE A 684 -0.43 -24.80 -32.25
C PHE A 684 -0.44 -23.40 -32.91
N GLY A 685 -0.49 -22.33 -32.13
CA GLY A 685 -0.44 -20.95 -32.64
C GLY A 685 -1.23 -19.97 -31.80
N ASN A 686 -0.84 -18.70 -31.79
CA ASN A 686 -1.44 -17.68 -30.93
C ASN A 686 -2.77 -17.16 -31.51
N GLY A 687 -3.63 -16.62 -30.66
CA GLY A 687 -4.78 -15.85 -31.10
C GLY A 687 -4.39 -14.52 -31.73
N GLY A 688 -5.14 -14.08 -32.74
CA GLY A 688 -4.94 -12.76 -33.36
C GLY A 688 -5.34 -11.62 -32.42
N ALA A 689 -4.76 -10.43 -32.61
CA ALA A 689 -5.17 -9.24 -31.87
C ALA A 689 -6.61 -8.81 -32.26
N GLY A 690 -7.37 -8.26 -31.32
CA GLY A 690 -8.64 -7.60 -31.60
C GLY A 690 -8.46 -6.25 -32.29
N GLY A 691 -9.39 -5.89 -33.18
CA GLY A 691 -9.40 -4.61 -33.87
C GLY A 691 -9.77 -3.44 -32.95
N ALA A 692 -9.25 -2.24 -33.22
CA ALA A 692 -9.64 -1.05 -32.48
C ALA A 692 -11.09 -0.62 -32.80
N GLY A 693 -11.81 -0.09 -31.82
CA GLY A 693 -13.14 0.47 -32.00
C GLY A 693 -13.14 1.80 -32.77
N GLY A 694 -14.21 2.06 -33.52
CA GLY A 694 -14.39 3.27 -34.32
C GLY A 694 -14.73 4.52 -33.50
N GLU A 695 -14.46 5.69 -34.07
CA GLU A 695 -14.80 6.99 -33.49
C GLU A 695 -16.30 7.32 -33.64
N SER A 696 -16.88 7.92 -32.61
CA SER A 696 -18.15 8.67 -32.71
C SER A 696 -17.93 10.02 -33.43
N THR A 697 -18.16 10.07 -34.74
CA THR A 697 -17.97 11.29 -35.53
C THR A 697 -19.17 12.26 -35.44
N GLY A 698 -18.88 13.51 -35.05
CA GLY A 698 -19.81 14.64 -35.12
C GLY A 698 -20.26 15.23 -33.77
N LEU A 699 -21.05 16.30 -33.82
CA LEU A 699 -21.58 17.03 -32.65
C LEU A 699 -22.79 16.36 -31.98
N THR A 700 -23.13 15.12 -32.37
CA THR A 700 -24.28 14.38 -31.83
C THR A 700 -23.82 13.39 -30.76
N ALA A 701 -24.70 13.07 -29.81
CA ALA A 701 -24.41 12.15 -28.71
C ALA A 701 -24.17 10.71 -29.22
N GLY A 702 -22.90 10.33 -29.39
CA GLY A 702 -22.47 9.01 -29.82
C GLY A 702 -21.43 8.39 -28.89
N ALA A 703 -21.59 7.09 -28.62
CA ALA A 703 -20.59 6.30 -27.92
C ALA A 703 -19.45 5.95 -28.87
N GLY A 704 -18.23 5.84 -28.34
CA GLY A 704 -17.14 5.21 -29.08
C GLY A 704 -17.40 3.71 -29.24
N GLY A 705 -16.95 3.13 -30.36
CA GLY A 705 -17.10 1.70 -30.59
C GLY A 705 -16.25 0.89 -29.62
N ALA A 706 -16.73 -0.25 -29.12
CA ALA A 706 -15.89 -1.13 -28.30
C ALA A 706 -14.71 -1.69 -29.12
N GLY A 707 -13.59 -1.94 -28.46
CA GLY A 707 -12.51 -2.73 -29.05
C GLY A 707 -12.96 -4.17 -29.26
N GLY A 708 -12.47 -4.80 -30.33
CA GLY A 708 -12.71 -6.22 -30.58
C GLY A 708 -11.98 -7.11 -29.59
N ALA A 709 -12.56 -8.26 -29.25
CA ALA A 709 -11.89 -9.21 -28.36
C ALA A 709 -10.66 -9.83 -29.04
N GLY A 710 -9.63 -10.15 -28.26
CA GLY A 710 -8.51 -10.95 -28.72
C GLY A 710 -8.94 -12.37 -29.07
N GLY A 711 -8.36 -12.94 -30.11
CA GLY A 711 -8.61 -14.31 -30.53
C GLY A 711 -8.12 -15.32 -29.50
N ARG A 712 -8.73 -16.50 -29.44
CA ARG A 712 -8.25 -17.57 -28.55
C ARG A 712 -6.92 -18.13 -29.03
N GLY A 713 -6.05 -18.48 -28.09
CA GLY A 713 -4.86 -19.29 -28.36
C GLY A 713 -5.25 -20.66 -28.92
N GLY A 714 -4.31 -21.28 -29.64
CA GLY A 714 -4.49 -22.58 -30.27
C GLY A 714 -4.77 -23.68 -29.25
N LEU A 715 -5.61 -24.66 -29.62
CA LEU A 715 -6.26 -25.58 -28.68
C LEU A 715 -5.28 -26.28 -27.71
N LEU A 716 -4.08 -26.63 -28.16
CA LEU A 716 -3.05 -27.26 -27.34
C LEU A 716 -2.02 -26.22 -26.87
N PHE A 717 -1.39 -25.51 -27.80
CA PHE A 717 -0.38 -24.49 -27.51
C PHE A 717 -0.67 -23.19 -28.25
N GLY A 718 -0.42 -22.07 -27.57
CA GLY A 718 -0.52 -20.72 -28.13
C GLY A 718 -1.20 -19.77 -27.16
N THR A 719 -0.69 -18.54 -27.10
CA THR A 719 -1.24 -17.50 -26.22
C THR A 719 -2.53 -16.93 -26.79
N GLY A 720 -3.40 -16.42 -25.93
CA GLY A 720 -4.51 -15.59 -26.35
C GLY A 720 -4.03 -14.29 -26.99
N GLY A 721 -4.78 -13.82 -27.98
CA GLY A 721 -4.54 -12.53 -28.62
C GLY A 721 -4.89 -11.37 -27.70
N VAL A 722 -4.24 -10.22 -27.90
CA VAL A 722 -4.55 -8.99 -27.15
C VAL A 722 -5.90 -8.42 -27.57
N GLY A 723 -6.64 -7.82 -26.64
CA GLY A 723 -7.87 -7.09 -26.93
C GLY A 723 -7.60 -5.77 -27.66
N GLY A 724 -8.51 -5.37 -28.55
CA GLY A 724 -8.42 -4.10 -29.28
C GLY A 724 -8.73 -2.89 -28.40
N GLY A 725 -8.16 -1.73 -28.73
CA GLY A 725 -8.46 -0.48 -28.03
C GLY A 725 -9.89 0.02 -28.30
N GLY A 726 -10.53 0.62 -27.30
CA GLY A 726 -11.84 1.26 -27.43
C GLY A 726 -11.78 2.56 -28.24
N GLY A 727 -12.83 2.81 -29.03
CA GLY A 727 -12.99 4.00 -29.85
C GLY A 727 -13.40 5.24 -29.05
N ALA A 728 -13.19 6.42 -29.63
CA ALA A 728 -13.46 7.69 -28.96
C ALA A 728 -14.95 8.10 -29.00
N ALA A 729 -15.45 8.72 -27.92
CA ALA A 729 -16.82 9.27 -27.83
C ALA A 729 -16.91 10.74 -28.27
N GLY A 730 -18.09 11.13 -28.74
CA GLY A 730 -18.43 12.48 -29.19
C GLY A 730 -18.46 13.53 -28.07
N THR A 731 -18.57 14.80 -28.45
CA THR A 731 -18.26 15.94 -27.57
C THR A 731 -19.41 16.47 -26.71
N THR A 732 -20.67 16.07 -26.96
CA THR A 732 -21.85 16.85 -26.53
C THR A 732 -22.74 16.24 -25.43
N ALA A 733 -22.56 14.98 -25.03
CA ALA A 733 -23.38 14.35 -23.99
C ALA A 733 -22.56 13.49 -23.00
N THR A 734 -23.19 13.06 -21.90
CA THR A 734 -22.65 12.06 -20.96
C THR A 734 -22.68 10.68 -21.61
N VAL A 735 -21.77 10.43 -22.54
CA VAL A 735 -21.63 9.13 -23.21
C VAL A 735 -20.29 8.52 -22.83
N ALA A 736 -20.28 7.20 -22.60
CA ALA A 736 -19.04 6.47 -22.43
C ALA A 736 -18.32 6.37 -23.77
N ALA A 737 -17.01 6.55 -23.77
CA ALA A 737 -16.16 6.05 -24.85
C ALA A 737 -16.14 4.52 -24.84
N GLY A 738 -15.75 3.93 -25.97
CA GLY A 738 -15.82 2.48 -26.16
C GLY A 738 -14.98 1.76 -25.13
N ALA A 739 -15.48 0.66 -24.56
CA ALA A 739 -14.64 -0.19 -23.72
C ALA A 739 -13.51 -0.81 -24.56
N GLY A 740 -12.38 -1.11 -23.93
CA GLY A 740 -11.38 -1.99 -24.52
C GLY A 740 -11.95 -3.39 -24.74
N GLY A 741 -11.51 -4.06 -25.80
CA GLY A 741 -11.89 -5.45 -26.06
C GLY A 741 -11.24 -6.37 -25.04
N ALA A 742 -11.93 -7.46 -24.68
CA ALA A 742 -11.35 -8.45 -23.78
C ALA A 742 -10.15 -9.17 -24.43
N GLY A 743 -9.16 -9.56 -23.64
CA GLY A 743 -8.09 -10.44 -24.09
C GLY A 743 -8.59 -11.85 -24.40
N GLY A 744 -7.98 -12.51 -25.37
CA GLY A 744 -8.33 -13.88 -25.73
C GLY A 744 -7.88 -14.88 -24.67
N ALA A 745 -8.65 -15.94 -24.44
CA ALA A 745 -8.20 -17.04 -23.57
C ALA A 745 -7.05 -17.83 -24.21
N GLY A 746 -6.14 -18.34 -23.39
CA GLY A 746 -5.06 -19.22 -23.84
C GLY A 746 -5.52 -20.62 -24.26
N GLY A 747 -4.67 -21.32 -25.02
CA GLY A 747 -4.78 -22.76 -25.29
C GLY A 747 -4.60 -23.62 -24.04
N LEU A 748 -4.69 -24.96 -24.14
CA LEU A 748 -4.52 -25.86 -22.99
C LEU A 748 -3.23 -25.59 -22.18
N PHE A 749 -2.12 -25.30 -22.87
CA PHE A 749 -0.83 -24.88 -22.31
C PHE A 749 -0.52 -23.39 -22.58
N GLY A 750 -1.51 -22.61 -23.01
CA GLY A 750 -1.34 -21.22 -23.45
C GLY A 750 -1.68 -20.20 -22.38
N ASP A 751 -0.94 -19.09 -22.39
CA ASP A 751 -1.22 -17.92 -21.56
C ASP A 751 -2.40 -17.11 -22.13
N GLY A 752 -3.12 -16.37 -21.28
CA GLY A 752 -4.18 -15.46 -21.69
C GLY A 752 -3.64 -14.16 -22.28
N GLY A 753 -4.36 -13.61 -23.26
CA GLY A 753 -4.05 -12.31 -23.85
C GLY A 753 -4.44 -11.15 -22.94
N SER A 754 -3.74 -10.02 -23.06
CA SER A 754 -4.08 -8.81 -22.30
C SER A 754 -5.37 -8.15 -22.81
N GLY A 755 -6.07 -7.46 -21.92
CA GLY A 755 -7.21 -6.63 -22.30
C GLY A 755 -6.78 -5.39 -23.08
N GLY A 756 -7.68 -4.88 -23.93
CA GLY A 756 -7.47 -3.65 -24.69
C GLY A 756 -7.67 -2.39 -23.84
N ILE A 757 -7.06 -1.28 -24.26
CA ILE A 757 -7.26 0.02 -23.58
C ILE A 757 -8.68 0.55 -23.78
N GLY A 758 -9.22 1.25 -22.79
CA GLY A 758 -10.48 1.96 -22.88
C GLY A 758 -10.39 3.20 -23.76
N GLY A 759 -11.50 3.53 -24.42
CA GLY A 759 -11.60 4.64 -25.35
C GLY A 759 -11.60 6.02 -24.67
N VAL A 760 -11.26 7.03 -25.47
CA VAL A 760 -11.14 8.43 -25.04
C VAL A 760 -12.49 9.16 -25.21
N SER A 761 -12.99 9.83 -24.18
CA SER A 761 -14.13 10.75 -24.32
C SER A 761 -13.66 12.20 -24.39
N LEU A 762 -14.01 12.89 -25.47
CA LEU A 762 -13.67 14.30 -25.72
C LEU A 762 -14.56 15.30 -24.96
N ASN A 763 -15.58 14.84 -24.22
CA ASN A 763 -16.41 15.70 -23.37
C ASN A 763 -15.74 15.93 -21.99
N PHE A 764 -14.95 17.00 -21.88
CA PHE A 764 -14.20 17.34 -20.65
C PHE A 764 -15.07 17.74 -19.44
N ALA A 765 -16.39 17.94 -19.60
CA ALA A 765 -17.29 18.39 -18.55
C ALA A 765 -18.13 17.25 -17.93
N LYS A 766 -18.48 16.22 -18.71
CA LYS A 766 -19.35 15.10 -18.28
C LYS A 766 -18.98 13.74 -18.86
N GLY A 767 -17.97 13.67 -19.73
CA GLY A 767 -17.58 12.45 -20.41
C GLY A 767 -17.05 11.36 -19.48
N ILE A 768 -17.34 10.11 -19.83
CA ILE A 768 -16.84 8.93 -19.12
C ILE A 768 -15.88 8.19 -20.05
N GLY A 769 -14.70 7.86 -19.54
CA GLY A 769 -13.70 7.10 -20.27
C GLY A 769 -14.15 5.65 -20.44
N GLY A 770 -13.79 5.02 -21.55
CA GLY A 770 -14.08 3.61 -21.73
C GLY A 770 -13.42 2.79 -20.63
N ALA A 771 -14.08 1.75 -20.14
CA ALA A 771 -13.41 0.77 -19.29
C ALA A 771 -12.27 0.09 -20.09
N GLY A 772 -11.17 -0.25 -19.43
CA GLY A 772 -10.22 -1.20 -19.98
C GLY A 772 -10.90 -2.56 -20.17
N GLY A 773 -10.50 -3.30 -21.20
CA GLY A 773 -10.98 -4.65 -21.42
C GLY A 773 -10.43 -5.60 -20.36
N ASP A 774 -11.21 -6.59 -19.97
CA ASP A 774 -10.71 -7.67 -19.11
C ASP A 774 -9.69 -8.53 -19.86
N ALA A 775 -8.74 -9.12 -19.16
CA ALA A 775 -7.82 -10.04 -19.78
C ALA A 775 -8.39 -11.45 -19.97
N GLY A 776 -7.82 -12.15 -20.94
CA GLY A 776 -8.05 -13.58 -21.10
C GLY A 776 -7.43 -14.38 -19.97
N SER A 777 -8.10 -15.47 -19.58
CA SER A 777 -7.52 -16.44 -18.65
C SER A 777 -6.54 -17.39 -19.35
N ALA A 778 -5.60 -17.96 -18.60
CA ALA A 778 -4.79 -19.08 -19.07
C ALA A 778 -5.66 -20.32 -19.33
N GLY A 779 -5.15 -21.28 -20.10
CA GLY A 779 -5.71 -22.63 -20.13
C GLY A 779 -5.42 -23.43 -18.85
N LEU A 780 -5.94 -24.65 -18.77
CA LEU A 780 -5.82 -25.50 -17.57
C LEU A 780 -4.36 -25.78 -17.14
N PHE A 781 -3.48 -26.01 -18.10
CA PHE A 781 -2.02 -26.09 -17.91
C PHE A 781 -1.30 -24.90 -18.54
N GLY A 782 -2.05 -23.88 -18.96
CA GLY A 782 -1.54 -22.59 -19.33
C GLY A 782 -0.96 -21.94 -18.10
N ASN A 783 0.15 -21.23 -18.27
CA ASN A 783 0.83 -20.69 -17.12
C ASN A 783 0.11 -19.42 -16.65
N HIS A 784 -0.09 -18.42 -17.51
CA HIS A 784 -0.47 -17.08 -17.05
C HIS A 784 -1.80 -16.57 -17.57
N GLY A 785 -2.54 -15.89 -16.69
CA GLY A 785 -3.63 -15.02 -17.13
C GLY A 785 -3.07 -13.71 -17.69
N GLY A 786 -3.76 -13.10 -18.66
CA GLY A 786 -3.33 -11.83 -19.23
C GLY A 786 -3.50 -10.65 -18.27
N THR A 787 -2.87 -9.52 -18.57
CA THR A 787 -3.04 -8.26 -17.82
C THR A 787 -4.28 -7.50 -18.27
N GLY A 788 -5.07 -7.00 -17.33
CA GLY A 788 -6.24 -6.17 -17.64
C GLY A 788 -5.85 -4.90 -18.40
N GLY A 789 -6.72 -4.46 -19.31
CA GLY A 789 -6.50 -3.25 -20.10
C GLY A 789 -6.63 -1.98 -19.28
N HIS A 790 -5.99 -0.90 -19.70
CA HIS A 790 -6.10 0.39 -19.01
C HIS A 790 -7.43 1.07 -19.27
N GLY A 791 -7.90 1.85 -18.30
CA GLY A 791 -9.04 2.74 -18.53
C GLY A 791 -8.74 3.81 -19.59
N GLY A 792 -9.79 4.35 -20.20
CA GLY A 792 -9.72 5.43 -21.18
C GLY A 792 -9.85 6.83 -20.57
N TYR A 793 -9.24 7.83 -21.20
CA TYR A 793 -9.28 9.23 -20.76
C TYR A 793 -10.69 9.86 -20.84
N ALA A 794 -11.10 10.65 -19.83
CA ALA A 794 -12.25 11.57 -19.94
C ALA A 794 -12.32 12.62 -18.80
N ASN A 795 -13.54 13.06 -18.43
CA ASN A 795 -13.80 13.77 -17.18
C ASN A 795 -13.87 12.81 -15.99
N THR A 796 -14.62 11.72 -16.12
CA THR A 796 -14.48 10.55 -15.26
C THR A 796 -13.61 9.55 -15.99
N GLY A 797 -12.37 9.36 -15.54
CA GLY A 797 -11.45 8.39 -16.12
C GLY A 797 -12.07 6.99 -16.13
N GLY A 798 -11.83 6.24 -17.20
CA GLY A 798 -12.28 4.85 -17.31
C GLY A 798 -11.63 3.98 -16.24
N VAL A 799 -12.37 2.99 -15.75
CA VAL A 799 -11.82 1.96 -14.86
C VAL A 799 -10.85 1.06 -15.65
N GLY A 800 -9.81 0.55 -15.00
CA GLY A 800 -8.99 -0.52 -15.55
C GLY A 800 -9.77 -1.85 -15.59
N GLY A 801 -9.46 -2.68 -16.59
CA GLY A 801 -10.04 -4.02 -16.74
C GLY A 801 -9.44 -5.02 -15.77
N HIS A 802 -10.15 -6.12 -15.55
CA HIS A 802 -9.73 -7.17 -14.62
C HIS A 802 -8.60 -8.03 -15.19
N GLY A 803 -7.69 -8.47 -14.32
CA GLY A 803 -6.64 -9.42 -14.65
C GLY A 803 -7.18 -10.82 -14.90
N GLY A 804 -6.55 -11.54 -15.83
CA GLY A 804 -6.97 -12.87 -16.25
C GLY A 804 -6.66 -13.92 -15.19
N ALA A 805 -7.53 -14.91 -15.02
CA ALA A 805 -7.27 -16.02 -14.11
C ALA A 805 -6.12 -16.91 -14.59
N ALA A 806 -5.41 -17.50 -13.64
CA ALA A 806 -4.36 -18.48 -13.86
C ALA A 806 -4.89 -19.85 -14.28
N GLY A 807 -4.01 -20.66 -14.89
CA GLY A 807 -4.19 -22.11 -14.98
C GLY A 807 -3.84 -22.81 -13.66
N MET A 808 -3.69 -24.13 -13.66
CA MET A 808 -3.35 -24.89 -12.45
C MET A 808 -1.98 -24.50 -11.84
N PHE A 809 -1.01 -24.09 -12.67
CA PHE A 809 0.41 -24.05 -12.31
C PHE A 809 1.16 -22.73 -12.57
N GLY A 810 0.57 -21.69 -13.17
CA GLY A 810 1.23 -20.38 -13.30
C GLY A 810 0.40 -19.21 -12.75
N ALA A 811 0.93 -18.00 -12.83
CA ALA A 811 0.42 -16.84 -12.10
C ALA A 811 -0.67 -16.07 -12.86
N ALA A 812 -1.68 -15.58 -12.15
CA ALA A 812 -2.76 -14.79 -12.72
C ALA A 812 -2.27 -13.38 -13.07
N GLY A 813 -2.90 -12.77 -14.07
CA GLY A 813 -2.49 -11.45 -14.53
C GLY A 813 -2.94 -10.32 -13.63
N GLY A 814 -2.20 -9.22 -13.63
CA GLY A 814 -2.56 -8.01 -12.89
C GLY A 814 -3.79 -7.31 -13.49
N GLY A 815 -4.52 -6.57 -12.67
CA GLY A 815 -5.56 -5.65 -13.14
C GLY A 815 -4.94 -4.46 -13.88
N GLY A 816 -5.66 -3.90 -14.84
CA GLY A 816 -5.23 -2.70 -15.55
C GLY A 816 -5.33 -1.46 -14.67
N ALA A 817 -4.47 -0.47 -14.89
CA ALA A 817 -4.58 0.82 -14.19
C ALA A 817 -5.78 1.64 -14.71
N GLY A 818 -6.40 2.41 -13.82
CA GLY A 818 -7.44 3.38 -14.16
C GLY A 818 -6.88 4.59 -14.91
N ALA A 819 -7.72 5.23 -15.72
CA ALA A 819 -7.30 6.35 -16.55
C ALA A 819 -7.23 7.69 -15.81
N TYR A 820 -6.53 8.66 -16.41
CA TYR A 820 -6.70 10.06 -16.07
C TYR A 820 -8.16 10.53 -16.27
N GLY A 821 -8.71 11.25 -15.30
CA GLY A 821 -10.00 11.94 -15.43
C GLY A 821 -9.94 13.40 -14.99
N ASN A 822 -10.42 14.35 -15.81
CA ASN A 822 -10.42 15.78 -15.48
C ASN A 822 -11.16 16.11 -14.15
N GLY A 823 -12.21 15.36 -13.83
CA GLY A 823 -12.90 15.39 -12.55
C GLY A 823 -12.37 14.29 -11.62
N THR A 824 -12.68 13.03 -11.94
CA THR A 824 -12.32 11.87 -11.12
C THR A 824 -11.49 10.90 -11.93
N GLY A 825 -10.30 10.51 -11.45
CA GLY A 825 -9.55 9.41 -12.02
C GLY A 825 -10.33 8.09 -11.97
N GLY A 826 -10.06 7.20 -12.92
CA GLY A 826 -10.69 5.89 -12.96
C GLY A 826 -10.14 4.96 -11.89
N ALA A 827 -10.94 4.02 -11.38
CA ALA A 827 -10.42 3.00 -10.47
C ALA A 827 -9.52 1.99 -11.22
N GLY A 828 -8.53 1.43 -10.53
CA GLY A 828 -7.77 0.29 -11.03
C GLY A 828 -8.63 -0.98 -11.08
N GLY A 829 -8.35 -1.84 -12.05
CA GLY A 829 -8.98 -3.16 -12.18
C GLY A 829 -8.49 -4.14 -11.13
N THR A 830 -9.27 -5.17 -10.80
CA THR A 830 -8.83 -6.18 -9.84
C THR A 830 -7.83 -7.15 -10.48
N GLY A 831 -6.92 -7.70 -9.67
CA GLY A 831 -6.08 -8.80 -10.10
C GLY A 831 -6.86 -10.09 -10.38
N GLY A 832 -6.32 -10.94 -11.25
CA GLY A 832 -6.93 -12.24 -11.59
C GLY A 832 -6.79 -13.27 -10.45
N ALA A 833 -7.69 -14.26 -10.42
CA ALA A 833 -7.64 -15.32 -9.42
C ALA A 833 -6.52 -16.34 -9.70
N GLY A 834 -5.80 -16.72 -8.64
CA GLY A 834 -4.64 -17.63 -8.71
C GLY A 834 -4.99 -19.10 -8.95
N GLY A 835 -4.01 -19.84 -9.46
CA GLY A 835 -4.08 -21.29 -9.72
C GLY A 835 -3.95 -22.14 -8.46
N LEU A 836 -3.98 -23.47 -8.60
CA LEU A 836 -3.84 -24.40 -7.46
C LEU A 836 -2.60 -24.15 -6.61
N PHE A 837 -1.46 -23.90 -7.27
CA PHE A 837 -0.15 -23.69 -6.63
C PHE A 837 0.41 -22.28 -6.85
N SER A 838 -0.32 -21.43 -7.57
CA SER A 838 0.26 -20.28 -8.26
C SER A 838 -0.52 -19.00 -8.04
N LEU A 839 0.23 -17.89 -8.05
CA LEU A 839 -0.18 -16.62 -7.44
C LEU A 839 -1.40 -16.00 -8.10
N ALA A 840 -2.17 -15.27 -7.29
CA ALA A 840 -3.17 -14.34 -7.79
C ALA A 840 -2.51 -13.06 -8.33
N GLY A 841 -3.20 -12.38 -9.23
CA GLY A 841 -2.75 -11.14 -9.83
C GLY A 841 -2.82 -9.97 -8.85
N ILE A 842 -1.97 -8.97 -9.05
CA ILE A 842 -2.05 -7.69 -8.33
C ILE A 842 -3.26 -6.87 -8.82
N GLY A 843 -3.82 -6.03 -7.96
CA GLY A 843 -4.73 -4.98 -8.39
C GLY A 843 -3.98 -3.93 -9.20
N GLY A 844 -4.64 -3.36 -10.22
CA GLY A 844 -4.11 -2.24 -10.99
C GLY A 844 -4.19 -0.93 -10.21
N ASP A 845 -3.36 0.04 -10.59
CA ASP A 845 -3.33 1.34 -9.91
C ASP A 845 -4.55 2.22 -10.24
N GLY A 846 -4.90 3.07 -9.29
CA GLY A 846 -5.92 4.09 -9.43
C GLY A 846 -5.45 5.24 -10.32
N GLY A 847 -6.29 5.59 -11.30
CA GLY A 847 -6.03 6.66 -12.23
C GLY A 847 -5.94 8.03 -11.56
N GLN A 848 -5.12 8.90 -12.14
CA GLN A 848 -4.97 10.29 -11.72
C GLN A 848 -6.25 11.09 -11.97
N GLY A 849 -6.57 12.07 -11.14
CA GLY A 849 -7.75 12.91 -11.36
C GLY A 849 -7.50 14.39 -11.16
N GLY A 850 -8.08 15.23 -12.01
CA GLY A 850 -8.01 16.68 -11.87
C GLY A 850 -8.64 17.16 -10.55
N VAL A 851 -9.73 16.55 -10.09
CA VAL A 851 -10.31 16.85 -8.76
C VAL A 851 -10.02 15.74 -7.75
N ASN A 852 -10.43 14.50 -8.03
CA ASN A 852 -10.20 13.36 -7.13
C ASN A 852 -9.46 12.24 -7.84
N GLY A 853 -8.50 11.59 -7.18
CA GLY A 853 -7.95 10.33 -7.69
C GLY A 853 -9.00 9.22 -7.83
N GLY A 854 -8.69 8.21 -8.63
CA GLY A 854 -9.43 6.94 -8.67
C GLY A 854 -8.84 5.90 -7.71
N ALA A 855 -9.66 5.01 -7.16
CA ALA A 855 -9.19 4.03 -6.17
C ALA A 855 -8.28 2.95 -6.79
N GLY A 856 -7.36 2.41 -6.01
CA GLY A 856 -6.58 1.24 -6.41
C GLY A 856 -7.46 0.00 -6.53
N GLY A 857 -7.16 -0.88 -7.48
CA GLY A 857 -7.84 -2.15 -7.67
C GLY A 857 -7.48 -3.16 -6.59
N THR A 858 -8.37 -4.09 -6.25
CA THR A 858 -8.06 -5.13 -5.26
C THR A 858 -7.14 -6.19 -5.85
N GLY A 859 -6.28 -6.77 -5.01
CA GLY A 859 -5.55 -7.99 -5.36
C GLY A 859 -6.50 -9.16 -5.62
N GLY A 860 -6.10 -10.06 -6.51
CA GLY A 860 -6.83 -11.29 -6.81
C GLY A 860 -6.81 -12.29 -5.64
N ALA A 861 -7.80 -13.16 -5.55
CA ALA A 861 -7.83 -14.23 -4.57
C ALA A 861 -6.85 -15.36 -4.95
N GLY A 862 -6.09 -15.87 -3.98
CA GLY A 862 -5.21 -17.02 -4.16
C GLY A 862 -5.99 -18.33 -4.33
N GLY A 863 -5.46 -19.24 -5.14
CA GLY A 863 -5.91 -20.64 -5.17
C GLY A 863 -5.32 -21.46 -4.01
N VAL A 864 -5.53 -22.78 -4.02
CA VAL A 864 -5.41 -23.65 -2.82
C VAL A 864 -4.13 -23.44 -1.98
N PHE A 865 -2.95 -23.32 -2.59
CA PHE A 865 -1.69 -23.07 -1.87
C PHE A 865 -1.16 -21.63 -2.02
N SER A 866 -1.87 -20.78 -2.76
CA SER A 866 -1.37 -19.50 -3.25
C SER A 866 -1.73 -18.36 -2.32
N ALA A 867 -0.78 -17.45 -2.11
CA ALA A 867 -1.07 -16.16 -1.50
C ALA A 867 -2.06 -15.34 -2.36
N GLY A 868 -2.83 -14.48 -1.71
CA GLY A 868 -3.58 -13.44 -2.40
C GLY A 868 -2.66 -12.39 -3.02
N GLY A 869 -3.12 -11.74 -4.09
CA GLY A 869 -2.37 -10.69 -4.76
C GLY A 869 -2.32 -9.39 -3.95
N ALA A 870 -1.33 -8.54 -4.19
CA ALA A 870 -1.30 -7.20 -3.60
C ALA A 870 -2.40 -6.31 -4.20
N GLY A 871 -2.95 -5.37 -3.42
CA GLY A 871 -3.80 -4.31 -3.95
C GLY A 871 -2.99 -3.23 -4.67
N GLY A 872 -3.57 -2.62 -5.71
CA GLY A 872 -2.95 -1.50 -6.43
C GLY A 872 -3.02 -0.19 -5.63
N SER A 873 -2.17 0.77 -5.96
CA SER A 873 -2.12 2.07 -5.29
C SER A 873 -3.29 2.98 -5.68
N GLY A 874 -3.66 3.91 -4.81
CA GLY A 874 -4.70 4.91 -5.08
C GLY A 874 -4.16 6.08 -5.92
N GLY A 875 -4.96 6.56 -6.85
CA GLY A 875 -4.61 7.70 -7.70
C GLY A 875 -4.53 9.02 -6.93
N PHE A 876 -3.74 9.97 -7.45
CA PHE A 876 -3.66 11.33 -6.92
C PHE A 876 -4.73 12.25 -7.51
N GLY A 877 -5.27 13.13 -6.67
CA GLY A 877 -6.21 14.19 -7.06
C GLY A 877 -5.51 15.55 -7.09
N LEU A 878 -5.55 16.29 -8.20
CA LEU A 878 -4.87 17.58 -8.34
C LEU A 878 -5.50 18.69 -7.50
N PHE A 879 -6.84 18.75 -7.40
CA PHE A 879 -7.57 19.84 -6.72
C PHE A 879 -8.35 19.45 -5.46
N SER A 880 -8.49 18.17 -5.12
CA SER A 880 -9.23 17.74 -3.91
C SER A 880 -8.58 16.53 -3.21
N LYS A 881 -9.14 15.33 -3.30
CA LYS A 881 -8.68 14.17 -2.51
C LYS A 881 -7.99 13.09 -3.33
N GLY A 882 -6.96 12.49 -2.75
CA GLY A 882 -6.45 11.20 -3.18
C GLY A 882 -7.47 10.11 -2.91
N ALA A 883 -7.34 9.00 -3.62
CA ALA A 883 -8.19 7.84 -3.44
C ALA A 883 -7.54 6.76 -2.60
N ALA A 884 -8.34 5.87 -2.01
CA ALA A 884 -7.80 4.76 -1.25
C ALA A 884 -7.00 3.79 -2.14
N GLY A 885 -5.99 3.16 -1.54
CA GLY A 885 -5.35 1.98 -2.12
C GLY A 885 -6.32 0.80 -2.13
N GLY A 886 -6.11 -0.13 -3.06
CA GLY A 886 -6.89 -1.36 -3.16
C GLY A 886 -6.58 -2.32 -2.03
N ALA A 887 -7.56 -3.10 -1.59
CA ALA A 887 -7.34 -4.15 -0.61
C ALA A 887 -6.48 -5.30 -1.21
N GLY A 888 -5.66 -5.92 -0.37
CA GLY A 888 -4.99 -7.17 -0.72
C GLY A 888 -5.99 -8.31 -0.89
N GLY A 889 -5.70 -9.21 -1.82
CA GLY A 889 -6.52 -10.39 -2.05
C GLY A 889 -6.44 -11.38 -0.89
N ALA A 890 -7.50 -12.16 -0.68
CA ALA A 890 -7.48 -13.25 0.28
C ALA A 890 -6.54 -14.38 -0.20
N GLY A 891 -5.82 -15.00 0.74
CA GLY A 891 -5.11 -16.25 0.47
C GLY A 891 -6.09 -17.39 0.24
N GLY A 892 -5.74 -18.35 -0.63
CA GLY A 892 -6.46 -19.61 -0.71
C GLY A 892 -6.11 -20.53 0.47
N LEU A 893 -6.62 -21.77 0.47
CA LEU A 893 -6.68 -22.65 1.66
C LEU A 893 -5.42 -22.66 2.57
N PHE A 894 -4.21 -22.72 2.01
CA PHE A 894 -2.92 -22.65 2.73
C PHE A 894 -2.13 -21.36 2.50
N GLY A 895 -2.63 -20.47 1.64
CA GLY A 895 -1.98 -19.22 1.28
C GLY A 895 -2.13 -18.11 2.34
N SER A 896 -1.14 -17.24 2.40
CA SER A 896 -1.21 -15.97 3.15
C SER A 896 -2.08 -14.94 2.43
N GLY A 897 -2.56 -13.95 3.16
CA GLY A 897 -3.21 -12.78 2.54
C GLY A 897 -2.22 -11.93 1.74
N GLY A 898 -2.70 -11.31 0.67
CA GLY A 898 -1.94 -10.29 -0.07
C GLY A 898 -1.90 -8.96 0.68
N ALA A 899 -0.92 -8.11 0.41
CA ALA A 899 -0.82 -6.80 1.04
C ALA A 899 -1.79 -5.76 0.43
N GLY A 900 -2.18 -4.76 1.21
CA GLY A 900 -2.98 -3.63 0.73
C GLY A 900 -2.13 -2.58 0.00
N GLY A 901 -2.67 -2.00 -1.08
CA GLY A 901 -2.00 -0.96 -1.86
C GLY A 901 -1.93 0.38 -1.13
N ALA A 902 -1.04 1.26 -1.57
CA ALA A 902 -0.85 2.56 -0.93
C ALA A 902 -2.00 3.54 -1.22
N GLY A 903 -2.26 4.46 -0.29
CA GLY A 903 -3.23 5.53 -0.46
C GLY A 903 -2.71 6.65 -1.37
N GLY A 904 -3.56 7.10 -2.30
CA GLY A 904 -3.26 8.21 -3.19
C GLY A 904 -3.22 9.56 -2.49
N ARG A 905 -2.60 10.55 -3.13
CA ARG A 905 -2.43 11.90 -2.57
C ARG A 905 -3.53 12.87 -3.01
N GLY A 906 -3.84 13.90 -2.24
CA GLY A 906 -4.61 15.06 -2.72
C GLY A 906 -4.32 16.34 -1.94
N PRO A 907 -4.55 17.55 -2.47
CA PRO A 907 -4.31 18.79 -1.72
C PRO A 907 -5.20 18.93 -0.48
N THR A 908 -6.41 18.38 -0.45
CA THR A 908 -7.28 18.44 0.74
C THR A 908 -7.12 17.19 1.60
N LEU A 909 -7.42 16.01 1.04
CA LEU A 909 -7.41 14.75 1.78
C LEU A 909 -6.50 13.71 1.08
N GLY A 910 -5.67 13.03 1.87
CA GLY A 910 -4.94 11.84 1.44
C GLY A 910 -5.87 10.63 1.48
N GLY A 911 -5.78 9.76 0.48
CA GLY A 911 -6.49 8.49 0.46
C GLY A 911 -5.93 7.53 1.49
N ALA A 912 -6.78 6.69 2.08
CA ALA A 912 -6.33 5.66 3.01
C ALA A 912 -5.52 4.56 2.30
N GLY A 913 -4.60 3.92 3.01
CA GLY A 913 -4.02 2.66 2.55
C GLY A 913 -5.07 1.56 2.48
N GLY A 914 -4.91 0.64 1.53
CA GLY A 914 -5.75 -0.54 1.41
C GLY A 914 -5.54 -1.50 2.57
N ALA A 915 -6.58 -2.23 2.97
CA ALA A 915 -6.44 -3.29 3.97
C ALA A 915 -5.64 -4.47 3.41
N GLY A 916 -4.85 -5.15 4.24
CA GLY A 916 -4.27 -6.44 3.92
C GLY A 916 -5.36 -7.52 3.82
N GLY A 917 -5.19 -8.44 2.89
CA GLY A 917 -6.09 -9.58 2.72
C GLY A 917 -5.99 -10.58 3.88
N ALA A 918 -7.06 -11.31 4.15
CA ALA A 918 -7.02 -12.41 5.12
C ALA A 918 -6.23 -13.61 4.58
N ALA A 919 -5.63 -14.39 5.48
CA ALA A 919 -5.12 -15.72 5.15
C ALA A 919 -6.25 -16.68 4.78
N GLY A 920 -5.93 -17.77 4.09
CA GLY A 920 -6.84 -18.91 4.00
C GLY A 920 -7.03 -19.63 5.34
N PHE A 921 -7.90 -20.64 5.37
CA PHE A 921 -8.25 -21.35 6.61
C PHE A 921 -7.05 -22.03 7.28
N PHE A 922 -6.18 -22.72 6.53
CA PHE A 922 -4.87 -23.20 7.02
C PHE A 922 -3.72 -22.23 6.66
N GLY A 923 -4.05 -21.02 6.22
CA GLY A 923 -3.11 -20.02 5.75
C GLY A 923 -2.22 -19.46 6.85
N ALA A 924 -0.95 -19.26 6.52
CA ALA A 924 0.10 -18.95 7.47
C ALA A 924 0.00 -17.54 8.10
N SER A 925 -0.63 -16.57 7.44
CA SER A 925 -0.78 -15.20 7.97
C SER A 925 -1.62 -14.28 7.08
N GLY A 926 -2.20 -13.24 7.67
CA GLY A 926 -2.89 -12.19 6.92
C GLY A 926 -1.93 -11.10 6.43
N GLY A 927 -2.18 -10.54 5.25
CA GLY A 927 -1.26 -9.61 4.59
C GLY A 927 -1.13 -8.26 5.30
N ALA A 928 -0.06 -7.52 5.00
CA ALA A 928 0.15 -6.19 5.57
C ALA A 928 -0.86 -5.16 5.04
N GLY A 929 -1.20 -4.16 5.85
CA GLY A 929 -1.97 -2.99 5.42
C GLY A 929 -1.11 -1.98 4.67
N GLY A 930 -1.67 -1.36 3.63
CA GLY A 930 -0.98 -0.37 2.81
C GLY A 930 -0.76 0.96 3.53
N THR A 931 0.20 1.76 3.07
CA THR A 931 0.50 3.07 3.68
C THR A 931 -0.53 4.14 3.30
N GLY A 932 -0.81 5.09 4.20
CA GLY A 932 -1.71 6.20 3.95
C GLY A 932 -1.13 7.30 3.05
N GLY A 933 -1.96 7.88 2.20
CA GLY A 933 -1.58 8.90 1.23
C GLY A 933 -1.28 10.27 1.85
N SER A 934 -0.35 11.01 1.26
CA SER A 934 -0.01 12.38 1.71
C SER A 934 -1.04 13.42 1.28
N SER A 935 -1.08 14.60 1.93
CA SER A 935 -1.96 15.70 1.52
C SER A 935 -1.51 17.10 1.91
N GLY A 936 -2.29 18.11 1.51
CA GLY A 936 -2.15 19.50 1.93
C GLY A 936 -3.05 19.94 3.09
N THR A 937 -3.91 19.09 3.67
CA THR A 937 -4.61 19.41 4.95
C THR A 937 -4.76 18.21 5.88
N THR A 938 -5.34 17.09 5.45
CA THR A 938 -5.54 15.89 6.29
C THR A 938 -5.01 14.68 5.54
N ALA A 939 -4.07 13.94 6.10
CA ALA A 939 -3.48 12.81 5.39
C ALA A 939 -4.34 11.55 5.50
N GLY A 940 -4.11 10.60 4.61
CA GLY A 940 -4.78 9.30 4.66
C GLY A 940 -4.26 8.45 5.80
N ALA A 941 -5.16 7.69 6.44
CA ALA A 941 -4.75 6.67 7.40
C ALA A 941 -4.06 5.49 6.69
N GLY A 942 -3.19 4.78 7.41
CA GLY A 942 -2.72 3.47 6.96
C GLY A 942 -3.85 2.43 6.95
N GLY A 943 -3.75 1.46 6.05
CA GLY A 943 -4.66 0.33 5.97
C GLY A 943 -4.44 -0.66 7.11
N THR A 944 -5.48 -1.39 7.48
CA THR A 944 -5.40 -2.43 8.52
C THR A 944 -4.66 -3.66 8.01
N GLY A 945 -3.92 -4.34 8.87
CA GLY A 945 -3.40 -5.68 8.57
C GLY A 945 -4.53 -6.71 8.44
N GLY A 946 -4.32 -7.73 7.62
CA GLY A 946 -5.24 -8.85 7.45
C GLY A 946 -5.18 -9.87 8.59
N ALA A 947 -6.26 -10.62 8.79
CA ALA A 947 -6.33 -11.67 9.80
C ALA A 947 -5.57 -12.95 9.39
N GLY A 948 -4.94 -13.61 10.37
CA GLY A 948 -4.36 -14.95 10.21
C GLY A 948 -5.39 -16.06 10.05
N GLY A 949 -4.94 -17.25 9.64
CA GLY A 949 -5.79 -18.44 9.44
C GLY A 949 -6.13 -19.18 10.74
N LEU A 950 -5.94 -20.49 10.78
CA LEU A 950 -6.13 -21.31 11.99
C LEU A 950 -4.98 -21.15 13.00
N PHE A 951 -3.77 -21.04 12.46
CA PHE A 951 -2.50 -21.00 13.20
C PHE A 951 -1.64 -19.77 12.88
N GLY A 952 -2.16 -18.89 12.01
CA GLY A 952 -1.37 -17.87 11.34
C GLY A 952 -1.22 -16.58 12.15
N ALA A 953 -0.16 -15.82 11.90
CA ALA A 953 -0.01 -14.50 12.50
C ALA A 953 -0.87 -13.45 11.80
N GLY A 954 -1.26 -12.39 12.52
CA GLY A 954 -1.87 -11.22 11.91
C GLY A 954 -0.88 -10.38 11.10
N GLY A 955 -1.37 -9.72 10.06
CA GLY A 955 -0.57 -8.79 9.26
C GLY A 955 -0.29 -7.48 9.99
N SER A 956 0.83 -6.82 9.70
CA SER A 956 1.11 -5.49 10.25
C SER A 956 0.18 -4.42 9.66
N GLY A 957 -0.24 -3.45 10.46
CA GLY A 957 -0.93 -2.26 9.98
C GLY A 957 0.01 -1.31 9.21
N GLY A 958 -0.52 -0.64 8.19
CA GLY A 958 0.24 0.31 7.38
C GLY A 958 0.50 1.63 8.09
N THR A 959 1.58 2.34 7.72
CA THR A 959 1.87 3.66 8.31
C THR A 959 0.91 4.73 7.79
N GLY A 960 0.54 5.71 8.63
CA GLY A 960 -0.24 6.87 8.22
C GLY A 960 0.52 7.85 7.34
N GLY A 961 -0.21 8.57 6.47
CA GLY A 961 0.36 9.57 5.57
C GLY A 961 0.68 10.91 6.25
N PHE A 962 1.36 11.80 5.53
CA PHE A 962 1.71 13.15 6.02
C PHE A 962 0.82 14.26 5.46
N SER A 963 0.65 15.34 6.22
CA SER A 963 0.12 16.60 5.65
C SER A 963 0.64 17.85 6.36
N THR A 964 0.28 19.03 5.87
CA THR A 964 0.58 20.30 6.54
C THR A 964 -0.36 20.63 7.71
N SER A 965 -1.35 19.79 8.06
CA SER A 965 -2.21 20.04 9.24
C SER A 965 -2.54 18.78 10.07
N GLN A 966 -3.07 17.70 9.50
CA GLN A 966 -3.33 16.47 10.25
C GLN A 966 -2.61 15.27 9.64
N GLY A 967 -1.75 14.65 10.45
CA GLY A 967 -1.08 13.40 10.09
C GLY A 967 -2.09 12.26 10.07
N GLY A 968 -1.88 11.31 9.17
CA GLY A 968 -2.74 10.15 9.03
C GLY A 968 -2.53 9.21 10.20
N ALA A 969 -3.60 8.60 10.71
CA ALA A 969 -3.45 7.54 11.69
C ALA A 969 -2.73 6.32 11.07
N GLY A 970 -1.92 5.60 11.85
CA GLY A 970 -1.47 4.27 11.47
C GLY A 970 -2.65 3.30 11.43
N GLY A 971 -2.61 2.34 10.50
CA GLY A 971 -3.58 1.26 10.44
C GLY A 971 -3.37 0.28 11.60
N SER A 972 -4.44 -0.38 12.05
CA SER A 972 -4.30 -1.41 13.08
C SER A 972 -3.62 -2.67 12.53
N GLY A 973 -2.94 -3.39 13.39
CA GLY A 973 -2.53 -4.77 13.10
C GLY A 973 -3.74 -5.68 12.90
N GLY A 974 -3.57 -6.70 12.08
CA GLY A 974 -4.54 -7.77 11.92
C GLY A 974 -4.51 -8.74 13.08
N HIS A 975 -5.61 -9.45 13.31
CA HIS A 975 -5.70 -10.46 14.36
C HIS A 975 -4.88 -11.71 14.02
N GLY A 976 -4.31 -12.34 15.05
CA GLY A 976 -3.78 -13.70 14.98
C GLY A 976 -4.85 -14.73 14.63
N GLY A 977 -4.41 -15.94 14.33
CA GLY A 977 -5.27 -17.01 13.85
C GLY A 977 -6.24 -17.51 14.92
N THR A 978 -7.35 -18.13 14.50
CA THR A 978 -8.47 -18.45 15.40
C THR A 978 -8.11 -19.29 16.64
N TYR A 979 -7.06 -20.12 16.59
CA TYR A 979 -6.55 -20.84 17.77
C TYR A 979 -5.12 -20.45 18.15
N TYR A 980 -4.24 -20.26 17.18
CA TYR A 980 -2.84 -19.90 17.42
C TYR A 980 -2.39 -18.76 16.51
N GLY A 981 -1.39 -18.02 16.98
CA GLY A 981 -0.68 -17.01 16.19
C GLY A 981 -0.68 -15.65 16.89
N ALA A 982 0.43 -14.93 16.76
CA ALA A 982 0.58 -13.58 17.31
C ALA A 982 -0.30 -12.58 16.54
N GLY A 983 -0.74 -11.54 17.23
CA GLY A 983 -1.34 -10.37 16.60
C GLY A 983 -0.33 -9.58 15.77
N GLY A 984 -0.79 -8.92 14.71
CA GLY A 984 0.05 -8.03 13.91
C GLY A 984 0.38 -6.74 14.66
N ALA A 985 1.56 -6.16 14.43
CA ALA A 985 1.90 -4.84 14.96
C ALA A 985 1.08 -3.73 14.29
N GLY A 986 0.72 -2.70 15.05
CA GLY A 986 0.07 -1.49 14.54
C GLY A 986 1.04 -0.58 13.78
N GLY A 987 0.54 0.08 12.73
CA GLY A 987 1.35 0.99 11.92
C GLY A 987 1.68 2.30 12.64
N ALA A 988 2.81 2.91 12.31
CA ALA A 988 3.17 4.23 12.85
C ALA A 988 2.24 5.34 12.30
N GLY A 989 1.92 6.32 13.13
CA GLY A 989 1.21 7.53 12.73
C GLY A 989 2.07 8.46 11.87
N GLY A 990 1.45 9.12 10.91
CA GLY A 990 2.13 10.03 9.99
C GLY A 990 2.43 11.39 10.63
N SER A 991 3.56 11.99 10.24
CA SER A 991 3.95 13.33 10.72
C SER A 991 3.09 14.45 10.10
N SER A 992 3.07 15.64 10.70
CA SER A 992 2.35 16.78 10.10
C SER A 992 2.84 18.17 10.49
N GLY A 993 2.30 19.16 9.77
CA GLY A 993 2.42 20.59 10.06
C GLY A 993 1.46 21.16 11.11
N LYS A 994 0.66 20.34 11.83
CA LYS A 994 -0.01 20.72 13.10
C LYS A 994 -0.12 19.55 14.07
N ALA A 995 -1.11 18.67 13.88
CA ALA A 995 -1.36 17.52 14.74
C ALA A 995 -0.83 16.23 14.11
N GLY A 996 0.05 15.52 14.79
CA GLY A 996 0.59 14.24 14.35
C GLY A 996 -0.49 13.16 14.33
N GLY A 997 -0.38 12.22 13.40
CA GLY A 997 -1.29 11.09 13.32
C GLY A 997 -1.10 10.13 14.50
N ALA A 998 -2.18 9.55 15.02
CA ALA A 998 -2.06 8.51 16.03
C ALA A 998 -1.44 7.23 15.44
N GLY A 999 -0.71 6.46 16.24
CA GLY A 999 -0.30 5.11 15.88
C GLY A 999 -1.49 4.15 15.87
N GLY A 1000 -1.45 3.15 15.00
CA GLY A 1000 -2.47 2.11 14.93
C GLY A 1000 -2.37 1.15 16.12
N ALA A 1001 -3.50 0.59 16.56
CA ALA A 1001 -3.49 -0.45 17.58
C ALA A 1001 -2.84 -1.74 17.05
N GLY A 1002 -2.18 -2.51 17.93
CA GLY A 1002 -1.80 -3.88 17.63
C GLY A 1002 -3.01 -4.79 17.56
N GLY A 1003 -2.91 -5.87 16.78
CA GLY A 1003 -3.96 -6.87 16.67
C GLY A 1003 -3.98 -7.81 17.88
N ASP A 1004 -5.15 -8.34 18.24
CA ASP A 1004 -5.26 -9.41 19.24
C ASP A 1004 -4.70 -10.74 18.70
N ALA A 1005 -4.16 -11.58 19.57
CA ALA A 1005 -3.64 -12.91 19.25
C ALA A 1005 -4.74 -13.99 19.12
N GLY A 1006 -4.32 -15.21 18.76
CA GLY A 1006 -5.18 -16.37 18.71
C GLY A 1006 -5.63 -16.91 20.08
N LEU A 1007 -6.80 -17.56 20.12
CA LEU A 1007 -7.51 -17.89 21.37
C LEU A 1007 -6.68 -18.70 22.38
N LEU A 1008 -5.90 -19.69 21.92
CA LEU A 1008 -5.19 -20.63 22.81
C LEU A 1008 -3.78 -20.14 23.14
N SER A 1009 -3.01 -19.73 22.13
CA SER A 1009 -1.67 -19.20 22.37
C SER A 1009 -1.17 -18.27 21.26
N GLY A 1010 -0.50 -17.21 21.70
CA GLY A 1010 0.10 -16.18 20.87
C GLY A 1010 0.17 -14.85 21.62
N ASP A 1011 1.19 -14.07 21.30
CA ASP A 1011 1.42 -12.75 21.89
C ASP A 1011 0.55 -11.70 21.18
N GLY A 1012 0.01 -10.75 21.93
CA GLY A 1012 -0.70 -9.60 21.36
C GLY A 1012 0.23 -8.74 20.53
N GLY A 1013 -0.26 -8.14 19.44
CA GLY A 1013 0.57 -7.27 18.60
C GLY A 1013 0.93 -5.96 19.30
N ASP A 1014 2.12 -5.43 19.05
CA ASP A 1014 2.53 -4.13 19.60
C ASP A 1014 1.79 -2.96 18.91
N GLY A 1015 1.47 -1.91 19.66
CA GLY A 1015 0.87 -0.68 19.15
C GLY A 1015 1.89 0.22 18.43
N GLY A 1016 1.47 0.85 17.34
CA GLY A 1016 2.31 1.75 16.54
C GLY A 1016 2.65 3.05 17.26
N ALA A 1017 3.81 3.63 16.97
CA ALA A 1017 4.19 4.94 17.49
C ALA A 1017 3.35 6.08 16.89
N GLY A 1018 3.10 7.14 17.66
CA GLY A 1018 2.47 8.36 17.17
C GLY A 1018 3.41 9.21 16.29
N GLY A 1019 2.84 9.90 15.30
CA GLY A 1019 3.56 10.79 14.39
C GLY A 1019 3.90 12.14 15.02
N PHE A 1020 4.92 12.83 14.47
CA PHE A 1020 5.25 14.20 14.87
C PHE A 1020 4.14 15.19 14.47
N GLY A 1021 3.90 16.23 15.26
CA GLY A 1021 3.13 17.39 14.84
C GLY A 1021 3.57 18.64 15.58
N VAL A 1022 3.71 19.78 14.89
CA VAL A 1022 4.20 21.01 15.56
C VAL A 1022 3.30 21.49 16.71
N ASP A 1023 1.97 21.42 16.58
CA ASP A 1023 1.02 21.82 17.62
C ASP A 1023 0.79 20.69 18.64
N THR A 1024 0.64 19.46 18.16
CA THR A 1024 0.41 18.27 18.99
C THR A 1024 1.05 17.03 18.38
N GLY A 1025 1.83 16.30 19.16
CA GLY A 1025 2.27 14.96 18.79
C GLY A 1025 1.10 13.97 18.77
N GLY A 1026 1.13 13.05 17.80
CA GLY A 1026 0.12 11.99 17.69
C GLY A 1026 0.20 11.01 18.86
N HIS A 1027 -0.91 10.40 19.23
CA HIS A 1027 -0.92 9.41 20.31
C HIS A 1027 -0.35 8.07 19.86
N GLY A 1028 0.31 7.33 20.75
CA GLY A 1028 0.69 5.94 20.48
C GLY A 1028 -0.54 5.02 20.43
N GLY A 1029 -0.49 3.99 19.59
CA GLY A 1029 -1.53 2.97 19.51
C GLY A 1029 -1.51 2.02 20.70
N ALA A 1030 -2.65 1.46 21.07
CA ALA A 1030 -2.72 0.44 22.11
C ALA A 1030 -2.11 -0.89 21.64
N GLY A 1031 -1.53 -1.67 22.55
CA GLY A 1031 -1.15 -3.06 22.30
C GLY A 1031 -2.38 -3.99 22.25
N GLY A 1032 -2.28 -5.04 21.44
CA GLY A 1032 -3.30 -6.09 21.33
C GLY A 1032 -3.26 -7.07 22.50
N LYS A 1033 -4.36 -7.80 22.72
CA LYS A 1033 -4.47 -8.82 23.76
C LYS A 1033 -3.80 -10.13 23.35
N ALA A 1034 -3.32 -10.87 24.34
CA ALA A 1034 -2.79 -12.22 24.13
C ALA A 1034 -3.89 -13.28 24.02
N GLY A 1035 -3.46 -14.51 23.67
CA GLY A 1035 -4.26 -15.72 23.86
C GLY A 1035 -4.35 -16.15 25.32
N GLN A 1036 -4.83 -17.38 25.58
CA GLN A 1036 -4.75 -17.96 26.93
C GLN A 1036 -3.31 -18.03 27.44
N ILE A 1037 -2.35 -18.36 26.57
CA ILE A 1037 -0.90 -18.39 26.86
C ILE A 1037 -0.18 -17.44 25.90
N GLY A 1038 0.35 -16.33 26.40
CA GLY A 1038 1.15 -15.38 25.62
C GLY A 1038 1.21 -13.98 26.24
N ASP A 1039 2.23 -13.22 25.87
CA ASP A 1039 2.43 -11.85 26.38
C ASP A 1039 1.43 -10.88 25.74
N GLY A 1040 0.91 -9.93 26.53
CA GLY A 1040 0.17 -8.79 26.00
C GLY A 1040 1.06 -7.87 25.16
N GLY A 1041 0.54 -7.31 24.07
CA GLY A 1041 1.32 -6.42 23.19
C GLY A 1041 1.70 -5.10 23.88
N ASN A 1042 2.87 -4.54 23.58
CA ASN A 1042 3.26 -3.24 24.14
C ASN A 1042 2.43 -2.09 23.53
N GLY A 1043 2.17 -1.05 24.31
CA GLY A 1043 1.63 0.22 23.81
C GLY A 1043 2.69 1.03 23.07
N GLY A 1044 2.28 1.67 21.97
CA GLY A 1044 3.16 2.51 21.16
C GLY A 1044 3.55 3.81 21.86
N ALA A 1045 4.74 4.33 21.56
CA ALA A 1045 5.19 5.62 22.09
C ALA A 1045 4.40 6.80 21.48
N GLY A 1046 4.20 7.85 22.26
CA GLY A 1046 3.63 9.11 21.79
C GLY A 1046 4.57 9.87 20.85
N GLY A 1047 3.99 10.51 19.84
CA GLY A 1047 4.67 11.37 18.88
C GLY A 1047 5.15 12.68 19.52
N GLN A 1048 6.19 13.27 18.95
CA GLN A 1048 6.79 14.51 19.48
C GLN A 1048 6.00 15.75 19.01
N GLY A 1049 5.90 16.74 19.91
CA GLY A 1049 5.45 18.10 19.62
C GLY A 1049 6.62 19.05 19.32
N SER A 1050 6.36 20.23 18.73
CA SER A 1050 7.43 21.23 18.52
C SER A 1050 8.06 21.67 19.86
N PRO A 1051 9.41 21.73 19.96
CA PRO A 1051 10.12 22.15 21.17
C PRO A 1051 10.16 23.68 21.35
N ASP A 1052 9.76 24.47 20.35
CA ASP A 1052 9.79 25.95 20.36
C ASP A 1052 8.69 26.61 21.23
N GLY A 1053 8.14 25.87 22.20
CA GLY A 1053 7.11 26.35 23.12
C GLY A 1053 5.69 26.37 22.54
N THR A 1054 5.48 25.84 21.33
CA THR A 1054 4.17 25.80 20.67
C THR A 1054 3.50 24.43 20.66
N GLY A 1055 4.28 23.35 20.80
CA GLY A 1055 3.79 21.97 20.65
C GLY A 1055 3.65 21.20 21.94
N LYS A 1056 2.54 20.48 22.14
CA LYS A 1056 2.41 19.47 23.20
C LYS A 1056 2.78 18.08 22.66
N GLY A 1057 3.47 17.27 23.45
CA GLY A 1057 3.73 15.88 23.10
C GLY A 1057 2.49 14.97 23.15
N GLY A 1058 2.51 13.89 22.37
CA GLY A 1058 1.41 12.93 22.28
C GLY A 1058 1.39 11.93 23.44
N ASN A 1059 0.22 11.44 23.82
CA ASN A 1059 0.09 10.39 24.83
C ASN A 1059 0.70 9.06 24.33
N GLY A 1060 1.26 8.26 25.23
CA GLY A 1060 1.59 6.87 24.96
C GLY A 1060 0.36 5.97 24.94
N GLY A 1061 0.41 4.89 24.16
CA GLY A 1061 -0.67 3.90 24.08
C GLY A 1061 -0.69 2.96 25.28
N ALA A 1062 -1.86 2.40 25.62
CA ALA A 1062 -1.95 1.37 26.66
C ALA A 1062 -1.32 0.05 26.19
N GLY A 1063 -0.74 -0.71 27.12
CA GLY A 1063 -0.35 -2.10 26.90
C GLY A 1063 -1.57 -3.02 26.82
N GLY A 1064 -1.44 -4.12 26.08
CA GLY A 1064 -2.45 -5.15 25.95
C GLY A 1064 -2.42 -6.13 27.12
N ASN A 1065 -3.55 -6.77 27.39
CA ASN A 1065 -3.69 -7.71 28.50
C ASN A 1065 -3.30 -9.14 28.09
N ALA A 1066 -2.64 -9.87 28.99
CA ALA A 1066 -2.60 -11.33 28.99
C ALA A 1066 -3.91 -11.90 29.58
N VAL A 1067 -4.08 -13.23 29.53
CA VAL A 1067 -5.34 -13.90 29.92
C VAL A 1067 -5.14 -14.89 31.08
N LEU A 1068 -4.42 -15.99 30.86
CA LEU A 1068 -4.19 -17.02 31.88
C LEU A 1068 -2.72 -17.09 32.28
N ILE A 1069 -1.81 -17.17 31.30
CA ILE A 1069 -0.37 -17.35 31.49
C ILE A 1069 0.39 -16.30 30.66
N GLU A 1070 1.49 -15.79 31.24
CA GLU A 1070 2.43 -14.75 30.73
C GLU A 1070 2.03 -13.29 31.03
N ASP A 1071 2.90 -12.33 30.69
CA ASP A 1071 2.88 -10.97 31.22
C ASP A 1071 1.96 -10.01 30.44
N GLY A 1072 1.42 -9.00 31.12
CA GLY A 1072 0.72 -7.89 30.47
C GLY A 1072 1.71 -6.97 29.75
N GLY A 1073 1.34 -6.44 28.58
CA GLY A 1073 2.22 -5.60 27.78
C GLY A 1073 2.54 -4.26 28.45
N ASN A 1074 3.74 -3.71 28.21
CA ASN A 1074 4.10 -2.41 28.76
C ASN A 1074 3.24 -1.30 28.14
N GLY A 1075 2.95 -0.25 28.91
CA GLY A 1075 2.44 1.01 28.40
C GLY A 1075 3.50 1.76 27.59
N GLY A 1076 3.04 2.46 26.56
CA GLY A 1076 3.88 3.31 25.72
C GLY A 1076 4.30 4.59 26.45
N ASN A 1077 5.53 5.05 26.18
CA ASN A 1077 6.01 6.32 26.69
C ASN A 1077 5.22 7.50 26.12
N ALA A 1078 5.14 8.61 26.86
CA ALA A 1078 4.70 9.88 26.33
C ALA A 1078 5.71 10.43 25.30
N GLY A 1079 5.19 11.17 24.32
CA GLY A 1079 5.99 12.04 23.47
C GLY A 1079 6.26 13.37 24.16
N THR A 1080 7.40 14.00 23.87
CA THR A 1080 7.82 15.29 24.45
C THR A 1080 7.33 16.47 23.61
N GLY A 1081 7.34 17.69 24.15
CA GLY A 1081 6.98 18.92 23.44
C GLY A 1081 7.22 20.18 24.28
N GLY A 1082 7.33 21.34 23.64
CA GLY A 1082 7.60 22.62 24.31
C GLY A 1082 6.50 23.12 25.25
N LEU A 1083 5.25 22.70 25.06
CA LEU A 1083 4.11 22.91 25.98
C LEU A 1083 3.97 21.79 27.03
N GLY A 1084 4.94 20.89 27.10
CA GLY A 1084 4.94 19.72 27.99
C GLY A 1084 4.68 18.41 27.26
N SER A 1085 4.94 17.33 27.99
CA SER A 1085 4.80 15.96 27.51
C SER A 1085 3.33 15.53 27.38
N GLY A 1086 3.11 14.42 26.68
CA GLY A 1086 1.85 13.68 26.74
C GLY A 1086 1.65 12.96 28.09
N THR A 1087 0.58 12.19 28.21
CA THR A 1087 0.45 11.23 29.32
C THR A 1087 1.09 9.89 28.95
N ALA A 1088 1.77 9.25 29.89
CA ALA A 1088 2.22 7.88 29.75
C ALA A 1088 1.03 6.92 29.56
N GLY A 1089 1.24 5.88 28.75
CA GLY A 1089 0.29 4.77 28.63
C GLY A 1089 0.30 3.88 29.87
N LEU A 1090 -0.85 3.29 30.20
CA LEU A 1090 -0.94 2.28 31.25
C LEU A 1090 -0.38 0.93 30.76
N GLY A 1091 0.21 0.15 31.65
CA GLY A 1091 0.50 -1.26 31.39
C GLY A 1091 -0.77 -2.11 31.32
N GLY A 1092 -0.73 -3.19 30.56
CA GLY A 1092 -1.80 -4.19 30.52
C GLY A 1092 -1.72 -5.16 31.70
N THR A 1093 -2.82 -5.86 31.97
CA THR A 1093 -2.88 -6.84 33.07
C THR A 1093 -2.17 -8.15 32.72
N GLY A 1094 -1.48 -8.75 33.68
CA GLY A 1094 -0.86 -10.08 33.57
C GLY A 1094 -1.86 -11.24 33.58
N GLY A 1095 -1.37 -12.44 33.27
CA GLY A 1095 -2.15 -13.67 33.26
C GLY A 1095 -2.75 -14.00 34.64
N SER A 1096 -4.04 -14.33 34.67
CA SER A 1096 -4.80 -14.59 35.91
C SER A 1096 -4.33 -15.81 36.72
N LEU A 1097 -3.55 -16.72 36.13
CA LEU A 1097 -2.89 -17.84 36.82
C LEU A 1097 -1.39 -17.59 37.02
N LEU A 1098 -0.73 -16.98 36.03
CA LEU A 1098 0.71 -16.67 36.07
C LEU A 1098 1.02 -15.49 35.16
N GLY A 1099 1.80 -14.52 35.63
CA GLY A 1099 2.16 -13.33 34.87
C GLY A 1099 2.20 -12.07 35.72
N ALA A 1100 3.06 -11.14 35.34
CA ALA A 1100 3.12 -9.80 35.92
C ALA A 1100 2.32 -8.80 35.07
N ASP A 1101 1.79 -7.76 35.72
CA ASP A 1101 1.26 -6.60 35.00
C ASP A 1101 2.39 -5.87 34.26
N GLY A 1102 2.08 -5.35 33.08
CA GLY A 1102 3.02 -4.54 32.30
C GLY A 1102 3.37 -3.24 33.02
N ARG A 1103 4.57 -2.71 32.75
CA ARG A 1103 4.95 -1.41 33.33
C ARG A 1103 4.22 -0.29 32.62
N ASN A 1104 3.74 0.70 33.37
CA ASN A 1104 3.31 1.97 32.76
C ASN A 1104 4.47 2.60 31.98
N GLY A 1105 4.13 3.33 30.93
CA GLY A 1105 5.09 4.12 30.17
C GLY A 1105 5.73 5.22 31.02
N LEU A 1106 6.79 5.82 30.49
CA LEU A 1106 7.43 6.98 31.09
C LEU A 1106 6.76 8.29 30.59
N PRO A 1107 6.63 9.31 31.46
CA PRO A 1107 6.10 10.62 31.10
C PRO A 1107 7.10 11.47 30.31
#